data_AF-A0A939M2G7-F1
#
_entry.id   AF-A0A939M2G7-F1
#
_cell.length_a   1.000
_cell.length_b   1.000
_cell.length_c   1.000
_cell.angle_alpha   90.00
_cell.angle_beta   90.00
_cell.angle_gamma   90.00
#
_symmetry.space_group_name_H-M   'P 1'
#
loop_
_entity.id
_entity.type
_entity.pdbx_description
1 polymer ?
#
loop_
_entity_poly.entity_id
_entity_poly.type
_entity_poly.pdbx_seq_one_letter_code
_entity_poly.pdbx_strand_id
1 'polypeptide(L)'
;MKEFQLGILFVHGIGTQPARDTLVRWGDALLKVIRRATAEDPGRTTSFVTRADRGDRSGDKPAEAVVEFRCKDRVDGEKWLIAEGWWAESFPLPTYSELVSWSLRAVPWAIALHIAQRFWQCNPKASRIAFSLAFADAVLRLLIAMALMPILMVLPALTLILGLVPQLRSLMLSAQTLLLGTIGDSLAFVESPLRAALIRAPILDGLARLKDRCERTVIVAHSQGAAVTLDALGGIVDRDETAESMGPSKSSPLPDALVTFGSGVNQLVSLKVLAAGALEKDSGINAASVAAMTTLGVIALLVMLFAGSHSHAISIGQLVQASLVMAGAGVLGLALGYILRLLDGVRDGVKKTAKWTAMILVTVLLTFVSIYFRKAYQAVMNLPVAQVGLLGVLLASLVYAMRTILSPITQAAVTSPVRYPRGLSRWLDIYASKDPVPNGPTRIEKANANLTSVQVWNRGAALSDHTTYWENLDGFVLRVARVCAETAGSRWQDKLAPSTQETWRDQCAARRVRILRWTLRLNLVPWAVIFFVLWRRYGTRLPVPFSLPSWFWDWGSGVEQFITLAGSVVLGAWITAGLLRWRWSAWVHADQEAVLARKSAEDVGERADPFSGQMIILWLLGWLAVSLALGLEAEATSLLSDPGAWLLASGMLIPIWAFAAQTSSVVDWLLPVPKQPCSDDERAGPTATDGTASPA
;
A
#
# COMPACT_ATOMS: atom_id res chain seq x y z
N MET A 1 -34.32 9.69 28.02
CA MET A 1 -33.92 9.81 26.61
C MET A 1 -32.44 10.12 26.55
N LYS A 2 -31.75 9.63 25.52
CA LYS A 2 -30.35 10.01 25.27
C LYS A 2 -30.31 11.46 24.80
N GLU A 3 -29.18 12.14 25.02
CA GLU A 3 -29.02 13.57 24.69
C GLU A 3 -28.82 13.77 23.18
N PHE A 4 -28.19 12.80 22.51
CA PHE A 4 -27.84 12.84 21.09
C PHE A 4 -28.38 11.62 20.35
N GLN A 5 -28.75 11.81 19.08
CA GLN A 5 -29.17 10.72 18.21
C GLN A 5 -27.98 9.83 17.81
N LEU A 6 -26.83 10.45 17.51
CA LEU A 6 -25.64 9.75 17.03
C LEU A 6 -24.39 10.17 17.78
N GLY A 7 -23.59 9.19 18.21
CA GLY A 7 -22.21 9.35 18.63
C GLY A 7 -21.25 8.87 17.56
N ILE A 8 -20.26 9.67 17.18
CA ILE A 8 -19.21 9.29 16.23
C ILE A 8 -17.87 9.32 16.95
N LEU A 9 -17.16 8.19 17.00
CA LEU A 9 -15.80 8.10 17.52
C LEU A 9 -14.80 8.04 16.36
N PHE A 10 -13.97 9.07 16.21
CA PHE A 10 -12.86 9.08 15.26
C PHE A 10 -11.60 8.51 15.91
N VAL A 11 -11.08 7.42 15.35
CA VAL A 11 -9.84 6.77 15.81
C VAL A 11 -8.77 6.94 14.76
N HIS A 12 -7.75 7.73 15.07
CA HIS A 12 -6.65 7.99 14.15
C HIS A 12 -5.74 6.77 13.98
N GLY A 13 -4.96 6.79 12.89
CA GLY A 13 -3.91 5.83 12.62
C GLY A 13 -2.73 5.94 13.57
N ILE A 14 -1.70 5.14 13.34
CA ILE A 14 -0.49 5.21 14.15
C ILE A 14 0.34 6.46 13.83
N GLY A 15 1.10 6.93 14.81
CA GLY A 15 2.04 8.03 14.65
C GLY A 15 1.80 9.17 15.63
N THR A 16 2.50 10.26 15.39
CA THR A 16 2.55 11.44 16.26
C THR A 16 1.40 12.42 15.97
N GLN A 17 0.20 11.92 15.70
CA GLN A 17 -0.96 12.77 15.43
C GLN A 17 -1.21 13.69 16.64
N PRO A 18 -1.21 15.03 16.45
CA PRO A 18 -1.54 15.94 17.52
C PRO A 18 -2.97 15.69 18.01
N ALA A 19 -3.18 15.70 19.32
CA ALA A 19 -4.52 15.65 19.90
C ALA A 19 -5.42 16.72 19.25
N ARG A 20 -6.66 16.35 18.91
CA ARG A 20 -7.71 17.14 18.23
C ARG A 20 -7.55 17.27 16.72
N ASP A 21 -6.40 16.95 16.13
CA ASP A 21 -6.21 17.10 14.66
C ASP A 21 -7.20 16.23 13.89
N THR A 22 -7.42 15.00 14.37
CA THR A 22 -8.36 14.04 13.77
C THR A 22 -9.78 14.57 13.84
N LEU A 23 -10.20 15.07 15.01
CA LEU A 23 -11.55 15.61 15.22
C LEU A 23 -11.84 16.76 14.26
N VAL A 24 -10.93 17.73 14.17
CA VAL A 24 -11.09 18.91 13.33
C VAL A 24 -11.05 18.53 11.86
N ARG A 25 -9.99 17.85 11.40
CA ARG A 25 -9.80 17.58 9.96
C ARG A 25 -10.87 16.65 9.40
N TRP A 26 -11.22 15.58 10.13
CA TRP A 26 -12.20 14.62 9.66
C TRP A 26 -13.62 15.15 9.85
N GLY A 27 -13.87 15.84 10.97
CA GLY A 27 -15.14 16.52 11.23
C GLY A 27 -15.47 17.55 10.16
N ASP A 28 -14.53 18.45 9.84
CA ASP A 28 -14.72 19.49 8.82
C ASP A 28 -14.99 18.89 7.44
N ALA A 29 -14.23 17.87 7.04
CA ALA A 29 -14.43 17.18 5.77
C ALA A 29 -15.82 16.52 5.72
N LEU A 30 -16.23 15.82 6.78
CA LEU A 30 -17.54 15.18 6.90
C LEU A 30 -18.67 16.20 6.80
N LEU A 31 -18.63 17.27 7.59
CA LEU A 31 -19.66 18.31 7.61
C LEU A 31 -19.71 19.09 6.29
N LYS A 32 -18.55 19.36 5.66
CA LYS A 32 -18.49 19.98 4.34
C LYS A 32 -19.21 19.12 3.30
N VAL A 33 -18.96 17.81 3.29
CA VAL A 33 -19.59 16.88 2.35
C VAL A 33 -21.09 16.75 2.59
N ILE A 34 -21.54 16.62 3.85
CA ILE A 34 -22.97 16.59 4.17
C ILE A 34 -23.65 17.86 3.64
N ARG A 35 -23.14 19.04 4.02
CA ARG A 35 -23.71 20.34 3.60
C ARG A 35 -23.78 20.49 2.07
N ARG A 36 -22.78 19.99 1.34
CA ARG A 36 -22.75 20.03 -0.14
C ARG A 36 -23.75 19.07 -0.76
N ALA A 37 -23.76 17.82 -0.29
CA ALA A 37 -24.66 16.78 -0.78
C ALA A 37 -26.14 17.10 -0.53
N THR A 38 -26.43 17.88 0.51
CA THR A 38 -27.78 18.31 0.88
C THR A 38 -28.04 19.79 0.57
N ALA A 39 -27.38 20.37 -0.43
CA ALA A 39 -27.48 21.82 -0.70
C ALA A 39 -28.76 22.24 -1.44
N GLU A 40 -29.38 21.32 -2.19
CA GLU A 40 -30.56 21.58 -3.03
C GLU A 40 -31.85 21.76 -2.21
N ASP A 41 -32.77 22.59 -2.72
CA ASP A 41 -34.12 22.83 -2.16
C ASP A 41 -35.16 21.99 -2.92
N PRO A 42 -36.25 21.51 -2.28
CA PRO A 42 -36.55 21.51 -0.85
C PRO A 42 -35.73 20.47 -0.07
N GLY A 43 -35.15 20.88 1.06
CA GLY A 43 -34.44 19.96 1.97
C GLY A 43 -32.99 20.32 2.30
N ARG A 44 -32.62 21.60 2.11
CA ARG A 44 -31.29 22.07 2.50
C ARG A 44 -31.01 21.78 3.97
N THR A 45 -30.02 20.94 4.23
CA THR A 45 -29.57 20.65 5.60
C THR A 45 -28.43 21.58 5.96
N THR A 46 -28.59 22.30 7.07
CA THR A 46 -27.58 23.18 7.64
C THR A 46 -27.03 22.56 8.91
N SER A 47 -25.72 22.39 8.98
CA SER A 47 -25.02 21.87 10.15
C SER A 47 -24.36 23.01 10.92
N PHE A 48 -24.56 23.06 12.23
CA PHE A 48 -23.96 24.05 13.13
C PHE A 48 -23.22 23.34 14.25
N VAL A 49 -21.96 23.73 14.50
CA VAL A 49 -21.23 23.28 15.70
C VAL A 49 -21.71 24.13 16.86
N THR A 50 -22.49 23.54 17.77
CA THR A 50 -23.11 24.26 18.91
C THR A 50 -22.21 24.26 20.14
N ARG A 51 -21.36 23.25 20.27
CA ARG A 51 -20.37 23.11 21.35
C ARG A 51 -19.13 22.43 20.82
N ALA A 52 -17.95 22.86 21.25
CA ALA A 52 -16.70 22.15 21.06
C ALA A 52 -15.93 22.16 22.37
N ASP A 53 -15.59 20.98 22.89
CA ASP A 53 -14.70 20.82 24.03
C ASP A 53 -13.35 20.30 23.53
N ARG A 54 -12.29 20.93 24.05
CA ARG A 54 -10.91 20.58 23.72
C ARG A 54 -10.49 19.26 24.37
N GLY A 55 -11.19 18.78 25.40
CA GLY A 55 -10.76 17.64 26.21
C GLY A 55 -9.46 17.91 26.99
N ASP A 56 -9.05 16.95 27.80
CA ASP A 56 -7.75 16.96 28.49
C ASP A 56 -6.71 16.11 27.76
N ARG A 57 -5.45 16.26 28.16
CA ARG A 57 -4.34 15.45 27.65
C ARG A 57 -4.24 14.09 28.33
N SER A 58 -4.83 13.92 29.51
CA SER A 58 -4.83 12.63 30.21
C SER A 58 -5.69 11.59 29.49
N GLY A 59 -6.65 12.02 28.67
CA GLY A 59 -7.59 11.14 27.97
C GLY A 59 -8.85 10.86 28.79
N ASP A 60 -8.96 11.42 30.01
CA ASP A 60 -10.14 11.30 30.86
C ASP A 60 -11.34 12.00 30.23
N LYS A 61 -11.07 13.13 29.54
CA LYS A 61 -12.05 13.86 28.73
C LYS A 61 -11.58 13.95 27.28
N PRO A 62 -12.16 13.17 26.36
CA PRO A 62 -11.78 13.25 24.96
C PRO A 62 -12.18 14.60 24.37
N ALA A 63 -11.48 15.03 23.32
CA ALA A 63 -11.94 16.16 22.52
C ALA A 63 -13.29 15.78 21.87
N GLU A 64 -14.28 16.67 21.98
CA GLU A 64 -15.62 16.43 21.46
C GLU A 64 -16.25 17.68 20.83
N ALA A 65 -17.16 17.47 19.89
CA ALA A 65 -17.96 18.52 19.26
C ALA A 65 -19.42 18.07 19.13
N VAL A 66 -20.34 18.97 19.46
CA VAL A 66 -21.78 18.78 19.25
C VAL A 66 -22.18 19.49 17.97
N VAL A 67 -22.76 18.74 17.03
CA VAL A 67 -23.25 19.25 15.76
C VAL A 67 -24.77 19.14 15.73
N GLU A 68 -25.44 20.24 15.42
CA GLU A 68 -26.87 20.28 15.21
C GLU A 68 -27.18 20.43 13.72
N PHE A 69 -28.03 19.55 13.19
CA PHE A 69 -28.53 19.58 11.83
C PHE A 69 -29.95 20.11 11.80
N ARG A 70 -30.19 21.16 11.02
CA ARG A 70 -31.52 21.75 10.79
C ARG A 70 -31.88 21.67 9.32
N CYS A 71 -33.05 21.13 9.04
CA CYS A 71 -33.67 21.16 7.71
C CYS A 71 -34.71 22.27 7.69
N LYS A 72 -34.76 23.09 6.62
CA LYS A 72 -35.67 24.24 6.51
C LYS A 72 -37.14 23.93 6.84
N ASP A 73 -37.58 22.72 6.53
CA ASP A 73 -38.99 22.33 6.63
C ASP A 73 -39.41 21.88 8.04
N ARG A 74 -38.52 21.96 9.05
CA ARG A 74 -38.80 21.43 10.41
C ARG A 74 -38.21 22.26 11.54
N VAL A 75 -38.95 22.28 12.65
CA VAL A 75 -38.58 22.94 13.91
C VAL A 75 -37.57 22.10 14.72
N ASP A 76 -37.67 20.77 14.66
CA ASP A 76 -36.81 19.88 15.44
C ASP A 76 -35.50 19.57 14.71
N GLY A 77 -34.38 19.95 15.31
CA GLY A 77 -33.04 19.62 14.84
C GLY A 77 -32.55 18.25 15.33
N GLU A 78 -31.66 17.64 14.55
CA GLU A 78 -30.94 16.41 14.93
C GLU A 78 -29.58 16.80 15.55
N LYS A 79 -29.17 16.15 16.64
CA LYS A 79 -27.92 16.45 17.34
C LYS A 79 -26.98 15.25 17.34
N TRP A 80 -25.76 15.47 16.86
CA TRP A 80 -24.69 14.49 16.84
C TRP A 80 -23.57 14.90 17.80
N LEU A 81 -22.98 13.92 18.46
CA LEU A 81 -21.77 14.07 19.27
C LEU A 81 -20.61 13.40 18.56
N ILE A 82 -19.61 14.19 18.15
CA ILE A 82 -18.39 13.70 17.51
C ILE A 82 -17.26 13.76 18.53
N ALA A 83 -16.54 12.67 18.73
CA ALA A 83 -15.43 12.58 19.68
C ALA A 83 -14.19 11.95 19.02
N GLU A 84 -13.03 12.23 19.59
CA GLU A 84 -11.77 11.60 19.19
C GLU A 84 -11.34 10.52 20.18
N GLY A 85 -11.05 9.32 19.67
CA GLY A 85 -10.33 8.26 20.39
C GLY A 85 -8.84 8.40 20.17
N TRP A 86 -8.22 9.38 20.84
CA TRP A 86 -6.79 9.68 20.70
C TRP A 86 -5.94 8.80 21.63
N TRP A 87 -4.88 8.20 21.09
CA TRP A 87 -4.06 7.22 21.81
C TRP A 87 -2.54 7.36 21.57
N ALA A 88 -2.10 8.34 20.76
CA ALA A 88 -0.70 8.48 20.32
C ALA A 88 0.32 8.63 21.47
N GLU A 89 -0.08 9.13 22.64
CA GLU A 89 0.79 9.32 23.81
C GLU A 89 0.40 8.43 25.01
N SER A 90 -0.44 7.41 24.80
CA SER A 90 -0.91 6.54 25.88
C SER A 90 0.12 5.50 26.34
N PHE A 91 1.26 5.39 25.66
CA PHE A 91 2.31 4.42 25.97
C PHE A 91 3.71 5.02 25.74
N PRO A 92 4.75 4.54 26.45
CA PRO A 92 6.11 4.99 26.22
C PRO A 92 6.60 4.57 24.82
N LEU A 93 7.26 5.49 24.13
CA LEU A 93 7.89 5.22 22.84
C LEU A 93 8.87 4.04 22.94
N PRO A 94 8.94 3.17 21.92
CA PRO A 94 9.91 2.10 21.91
C PRO A 94 11.34 2.66 21.90
N THR A 95 12.22 2.00 22.64
CA THR A 95 13.64 2.29 22.60
C THR A 95 14.19 2.03 21.20
N TYR A 96 15.26 2.74 20.83
CA TYR A 96 15.89 2.54 19.52
C TYR A 96 16.42 1.09 19.33
N SER A 97 16.90 0.45 20.41
CA SER A 97 17.31 -0.95 20.40
C SER A 97 16.15 -1.92 20.13
N GLU A 98 14.97 -1.65 20.69
CA GLU A 98 13.75 -2.38 20.33
C GLU A 98 13.46 -2.19 18.84
N LEU A 99 13.49 -0.95 18.33
CA LEU A 99 13.24 -0.65 16.92
C LEU A 99 14.19 -1.40 15.98
N VAL A 100 15.50 -1.41 16.24
CA VAL A 100 16.48 -2.11 15.39
C VAL A 100 16.26 -3.62 15.43
N SER A 101 16.08 -4.18 16.64
CA SER A 101 15.79 -5.61 16.82
C SER A 101 14.53 -6.02 16.07
N TRP A 102 13.47 -5.24 16.19
CA TRP A 102 12.23 -5.50 15.47
C TRP A 102 12.38 -5.28 13.97
N SER A 103 13.15 -4.28 13.53
CA SER A 103 13.35 -4.01 12.10
C SER A 103 14.02 -5.20 11.41
N LEU A 104 15.02 -5.80 12.06
CA LEU A 104 15.73 -6.98 11.54
C LEU A 104 14.82 -8.22 11.47
N ARG A 105 13.91 -8.40 12.44
CA ARG A 105 12.99 -9.55 12.49
C ARG A 105 11.74 -9.38 11.62
N ALA A 106 11.10 -8.22 11.68
CA ALA A 106 9.76 -7.98 11.16
C ALA A 106 9.72 -7.36 9.76
N VAL A 107 10.65 -6.46 9.40
CA VAL A 107 10.59 -5.74 8.11
C VAL A 107 10.72 -6.68 6.91
N PRO A 108 11.66 -7.66 6.88
CA PRO A 108 11.74 -8.62 5.77
C PRO A 108 10.42 -9.34 5.53
N TRP A 109 9.79 -9.77 6.63
CA TRP A 109 8.49 -10.43 6.57
C TRP A 109 7.35 -9.50 6.18
N ALA A 110 7.31 -8.27 6.70
CA ALA A 110 6.27 -7.30 6.34
C ALA A 110 6.31 -7.01 4.83
N ILE A 111 7.50 -6.84 4.25
CA ILE A 111 7.67 -6.64 2.81
C ILE A 111 7.28 -7.89 2.02
N ALA A 112 7.75 -9.07 2.45
CA ALA A 112 7.44 -10.34 1.79
C ALA A 112 5.93 -10.65 1.81
N LEU A 113 5.28 -10.48 2.95
CA LEU A 113 3.84 -10.67 3.12
C LEU A 113 3.03 -9.61 2.36
N HIS A 114 3.52 -8.38 2.27
CA HIS A 114 2.89 -7.35 1.43
C HIS A 114 2.80 -7.82 -0.04
N ILE A 115 3.90 -8.38 -0.58
CA ILE A 115 3.92 -8.91 -1.95
C ILE A 115 3.04 -10.17 -2.06
N ALA A 116 3.15 -11.10 -1.10
CA ALA A 116 2.38 -12.34 -1.09
C ALA A 116 0.86 -12.08 -1.03
N GLN A 117 0.44 -11.13 -0.21
CA GLN A 117 -0.96 -10.73 -0.10
C GLN A 117 -1.51 -10.19 -1.42
N ARG A 118 -0.75 -9.38 -2.18
CA ARG A 118 -1.19 -8.93 -3.52
C ARG A 118 -1.34 -10.09 -4.49
N PHE A 119 -0.44 -11.07 -4.43
CA PHE A 119 -0.55 -12.29 -5.22
C PHE A 119 -1.80 -13.10 -4.84
N TRP A 120 -2.09 -13.26 -3.55
CA TRP A 120 -3.27 -13.99 -3.07
C TRP A 120 -4.61 -13.33 -3.39
N GLN A 121 -4.61 -12.06 -3.79
CA GLN A 121 -5.80 -11.35 -4.26
C GLN A 121 -6.10 -11.60 -5.74
N CYS A 122 -5.17 -12.19 -6.48
CA CYS A 122 -5.43 -12.59 -7.84
C CYS A 122 -6.53 -13.66 -7.83
N ASN A 123 -7.60 -13.42 -8.59
CA ASN A 123 -8.74 -14.33 -8.65
C ASN A 123 -8.26 -15.72 -9.08
N PRO A 124 -8.43 -16.77 -8.25
CA PRO A 124 -8.01 -18.13 -8.63
C PRO A 124 -8.82 -18.67 -9.83
N LYS A 125 -9.99 -18.07 -10.12
CA LYS A 125 -10.79 -18.35 -11.32
C LYS A 125 -10.29 -17.61 -12.57
N ALA A 126 -9.26 -16.77 -12.45
CA ALA A 126 -8.62 -16.16 -13.62
C ALA A 126 -7.99 -17.23 -14.52
N SER A 127 -7.71 -16.89 -15.77
CA SER A 127 -7.05 -17.83 -16.70
C SER A 127 -5.69 -18.30 -16.13
N ARG A 128 -5.28 -19.53 -16.47
CA ARG A 128 -3.97 -20.07 -16.08
C ARG A 128 -2.81 -19.13 -16.44
N ILE A 129 -2.94 -18.42 -17.56
CA ILE A 129 -1.97 -17.41 -18.02
C ILE A 129 -1.94 -16.23 -17.05
N ALA A 130 -3.09 -15.65 -16.69
CA ALA A 130 -3.16 -14.52 -15.76
C ALA A 130 -2.60 -14.89 -14.38
N PHE A 131 -2.90 -16.08 -13.88
CA PHE A 131 -2.33 -16.59 -12.63
C PHE A 131 -0.81 -16.77 -12.72
N SER A 132 -0.30 -17.33 -13.82
CA SER A 132 1.14 -17.51 -14.03
C SER A 132 1.89 -16.17 -14.13
N LEU A 133 1.30 -15.18 -14.80
CA LEU A 133 1.84 -13.82 -14.86
C LEU A 133 1.85 -13.15 -13.48
N ALA A 134 0.78 -13.31 -12.69
CA ALA A 134 0.73 -12.80 -11.33
C ALA A 134 1.76 -13.46 -10.42
N PHE A 135 1.95 -14.77 -10.54
CA PHE A 135 2.97 -15.51 -9.81
C PHE A 135 4.38 -15.05 -10.20
N ALA A 136 4.67 -14.91 -11.50
CA ALA A 136 5.94 -14.42 -12.00
C ALA A 136 6.23 -12.98 -11.53
N ASP A 137 5.24 -12.08 -11.58
CA ASP A 137 5.35 -10.72 -11.06
C ASP A 137 5.63 -10.71 -9.54
N ALA A 138 4.96 -11.57 -8.76
CA ALA A 138 5.21 -11.70 -7.33
C ALA A 138 6.63 -12.20 -7.02
N VAL A 139 7.09 -13.22 -7.74
CA VAL A 139 8.46 -13.75 -7.63
C VAL A 139 9.49 -12.67 -7.97
N LEU A 140 9.30 -11.94 -9.08
CA LEU A 140 10.19 -10.86 -9.48
C LEU A 140 10.25 -9.74 -8.43
N ARG A 141 9.10 -9.33 -7.89
CA ARG A 141 9.04 -8.32 -6.81
C ARG A 141 9.71 -8.82 -5.54
N LEU A 142 9.54 -10.08 -5.17
CA LEU A 142 10.23 -10.66 -4.02
C LEU A 142 11.74 -10.67 -4.23
N LEU A 143 12.23 -11.04 -5.41
CA LEU A 143 13.66 -10.99 -5.74
C LEU A 143 14.21 -9.57 -5.57
N ILE A 144 13.55 -8.57 -6.16
CA ILE A 144 13.95 -7.16 -6.06
C ILE A 144 13.92 -6.71 -4.60
N ALA A 145 12.85 -7.01 -3.86
CA ALA A 145 12.71 -6.63 -2.46
C ALA A 145 13.80 -7.26 -1.58
N MET A 146 14.09 -8.54 -1.76
CA MET A 146 15.12 -9.25 -0.99
C MET A 146 16.53 -8.77 -1.35
N ALA A 147 16.77 -8.37 -2.61
CA ALA A 147 18.03 -7.76 -3.01
C ALA A 147 18.25 -6.36 -2.41
N LEU A 148 17.17 -5.59 -2.22
CA LEU A 148 17.21 -4.27 -1.59
C LEU A 148 17.19 -4.32 -0.05
N MET A 149 16.78 -5.45 0.53
CA MET A 149 16.65 -5.63 1.98
C MET A 149 17.92 -5.28 2.78
N PRO A 150 19.15 -5.63 2.35
CA PRO A 150 20.37 -5.29 3.07
C PRO A 150 20.57 -3.77 3.16
N ILE A 151 20.27 -3.04 2.09
CA ILE A 151 20.32 -1.57 2.08
C ILE A 151 19.30 -1.02 3.08
N LEU A 152 18.09 -1.58 3.09
CA LEU A 152 17.02 -1.21 4.03
C LEU A 152 17.36 -1.55 5.49
N MET A 153 18.15 -2.59 5.76
CA MET A 153 18.62 -2.93 7.11
C MET A 153 19.81 -2.08 7.56
N VAL A 154 20.74 -1.82 6.64
CA VAL A 154 21.93 -1.01 6.91
C VAL A 154 21.54 0.44 7.13
N LEU A 155 20.54 0.98 6.43
CA LEU A 155 20.17 2.38 6.55
C LEU A 155 19.76 2.78 7.98
N PRO A 156 18.87 2.06 8.70
CA PRO A 156 18.63 2.26 10.12
C PRO A 156 19.91 2.14 10.95
N ALA A 157 20.70 1.07 10.80
CA ALA A 157 21.96 0.92 11.54
C ALA A 157 22.94 2.08 11.31
N LEU A 158 23.02 2.58 10.08
CA LEU A 158 23.81 3.74 9.71
C LEU A 158 23.28 5.01 10.39
N THR A 159 21.95 5.17 10.52
CA THR A 159 21.40 6.31 11.29
C THR A 159 21.82 6.30 12.75
N LEU A 160 22.09 5.13 13.35
CA LEU A 160 22.64 5.06 14.72
C LEU A 160 24.07 5.59 14.77
N ILE A 161 24.90 5.21 13.81
CA ILE A 161 26.29 5.68 13.72
C ILE A 161 26.33 7.17 13.41
N LEU A 162 25.53 7.62 12.44
CA LEU A 162 25.45 9.03 12.03
C LEU A 162 24.79 9.92 13.08
N GLY A 163 23.89 9.37 13.91
CA GLY A 163 23.26 10.09 15.02
C GLY A 163 24.26 10.52 16.11
N LEU A 164 25.46 9.93 16.13
CA LEU A 164 26.57 10.38 16.98
C LEU A 164 27.20 11.69 16.48
N VAL A 165 26.94 12.09 15.24
CA VAL A 165 27.42 13.35 14.65
C VAL A 165 26.42 14.47 14.94
N PRO A 166 26.78 15.51 15.71
CA PRO A 166 25.85 16.55 16.13
C PRO A 166 25.12 17.26 14.99
N GLN A 167 25.79 17.53 13.86
CA GLN A 167 25.18 18.25 12.74
C GLN A 167 24.09 17.42 12.02
N LEU A 168 24.18 16.10 12.01
CA LEU A 168 23.22 15.21 11.33
C LEU A 168 22.08 14.76 12.25
N ARG A 169 22.20 15.00 13.56
CA ARG A 169 21.27 14.52 14.57
C ARG A 169 19.84 14.95 14.31
N SER A 170 19.58 16.20 13.92
CA SER A 170 18.20 16.70 13.68
C SER A 170 17.54 16.03 12.48
N LEU A 171 18.26 15.84 11.37
CA LEU A 171 17.76 15.13 10.19
C LEU A 171 17.49 13.65 10.50
N MET A 172 18.41 13.01 11.23
CA MET A 172 18.24 11.62 11.65
C MET A 172 17.09 11.46 12.62
N LEU A 173 16.90 12.38 13.58
CA LEU A 173 15.76 12.34 14.49
C LEU A 173 14.43 12.45 13.74
N SER A 174 14.33 13.29 12.71
CA SER A 174 13.13 13.37 11.86
C SER A 174 12.86 12.05 11.12
N ALA A 175 13.89 11.46 10.51
CA ALA A 175 13.76 10.18 9.82
C ALA A 175 13.43 9.02 10.78
N GLN A 176 14.07 9.00 11.95
CA GLN A 176 13.80 8.03 13.01
C GLN A 176 12.39 8.17 13.56
N THR A 177 11.91 9.41 13.79
CA THR A 177 10.53 9.65 14.26
C THR A 177 9.51 9.13 13.26
N LEU A 178 9.77 9.29 11.95
CA LEU A 178 8.90 8.76 10.90
C LEU A 178 8.88 7.22 10.88
N LEU A 179 10.04 6.57 11.03
CA LEU A 179 10.14 5.11 11.09
C LEU A 179 9.54 4.53 12.38
N LEU A 180 9.83 5.16 13.53
CA LEU A 180 9.30 4.81 14.84
C LEU A 180 7.77 4.91 14.85
N GLY A 181 7.22 6.04 14.39
CA GLY A 181 5.79 6.29 14.41
C GLY A 181 4.97 5.46 13.42
N THR A 182 5.60 4.69 12.51
CA THR A 182 4.87 3.84 11.55
C THR A 182 5.03 2.35 11.84
N ILE A 183 6.27 1.90 12.08
CA ILE A 183 6.59 0.48 12.29
C ILE A 183 6.72 0.18 13.79
N GLY A 184 7.38 1.06 14.53
CA GLY A 184 7.70 0.86 15.94
C GLY A 184 6.48 0.69 16.82
N ASP A 185 5.48 1.54 16.65
CA ASP A 185 4.27 1.50 17.48
C ASP A 185 3.39 0.26 17.18
N SER A 186 3.37 -0.26 15.93
CA SER A 186 2.64 -1.51 15.62
C SER A 186 3.26 -2.69 16.33
N LEU A 187 4.59 -2.72 16.36
CA LEU A 187 5.36 -3.75 17.05
C LEU A 187 5.25 -3.59 18.56
N ALA A 188 5.22 -2.36 19.07
CA ALA A 188 4.97 -2.09 20.48
C ALA A 188 3.60 -2.62 20.92
N PHE A 189 2.57 -2.44 20.09
CA PHE A 189 1.24 -3.02 20.31
C PHE A 189 1.26 -4.55 20.28
N VAL A 190 1.99 -5.15 19.33
CA VAL A 190 2.02 -6.61 19.17
C VAL A 190 2.85 -7.32 20.24
N GLU A 191 4.02 -6.79 20.59
CA GLU A 191 5.00 -7.44 21.46
C GLU A 191 4.75 -7.17 22.96
N SER A 192 3.98 -6.14 23.31
CA SER A 192 3.70 -5.78 24.71
C SER A 192 2.20 -5.78 25.03
N PRO A 193 1.68 -6.80 25.74
CA PRO A 193 0.29 -6.83 26.18
C PRO A 193 -0.12 -5.62 27.02
N LEU A 194 0.81 -5.06 27.80
CA LEU A 194 0.57 -3.85 28.59
C LEU A 194 0.38 -2.62 27.69
N ARG A 195 1.26 -2.40 26.70
CA ARG A 195 1.10 -1.30 25.73
C ARG A 195 -0.19 -1.49 24.91
N ALA A 196 -0.51 -2.72 24.52
CA ALA A 196 -1.77 -3.02 23.85
C ALA A 196 -2.99 -2.63 24.69
N ALA A 197 -3.01 -2.98 25.98
CA ALA A 197 -4.09 -2.60 26.89
C ALA A 197 -4.22 -1.07 27.04
N LEU A 198 -3.10 -0.36 27.18
CA LEU A 198 -3.07 1.11 27.25
C LEU A 198 -3.59 1.78 25.97
N ILE A 199 -3.34 1.18 24.81
CA ILE A 199 -3.84 1.69 23.53
C ILE A 199 -5.35 1.38 23.36
N ARG A 200 -5.82 0.21 23.81
CA ARG A 200 -7.24 -0.19 23.71
C ARG A 200 -8.14 0.65 24.63
N ALA A 201 -7.66 1.02 25.82
CA ALA A 201 -8.48 1.67 26.85
C ALA A 201 -9.13 2.99 26.37
N PRO A 202 -8.42 3.96 25.77
CA PRO A 202 -9.04 5.20 25.28
C PRO A 202 -10.16 4.97 24.25
N ILE A 203 -10.05 3.93 23.42
CA ILE A 203 -11.06 3.58 22.42
C ILE A 203 -12.31 3.02 23.11
N LEU A 204 -12.13 2.08 24.04
CA LEU A 204 -13.24 1.46 24.77
C LEU A 204 -13.95 2.46 25.70
N ASP A 205 -13.19 3.32 26.39
CA ASP A 205 -13.73 4.36 27.26
C ASP A 205 -14.46 5.43 26.44
N GLY A 206 -13.89 5.83 25.29
CA GLY A 206 -14.54 6.72 24.34
C GLY A 206 -15.87 6.17 23.85
N LEU A 207 -15.91 4.90 23.46
CA LEU A 207 -17.12 4.22 23.01
C LEU A 207 -18.15 4.09 24.14
N ALA A 208 -17.74 3.68 25.35
CA ALA A 208 -18.64 3.58 26.50
C ALA A 208 -19.32 4.91 26.79
N ARG A 209 -18.55 6.01 26.83
CA ARG A 209 -19.08 7.37 27.03
C ARG A 209 -20.08 7.79 25.95
N LEU A 210 -19.81 7.47 24.67
CA LEU A 210 -20.76 7.74 23.60
C LEU A 210 -22.04 6.91 23.76
N LYS A 211 -21.94 5.62 24.11
CA LYS A 211 -23.13 4.78 24.35
C LYS A 211 -23.97 5.27 25.51
N ASP A 212 -23.38 5.94 26.50
CA ASP A 212 -24.11 6.52 27.64
C ASP A 212 -24.92 7.77 27.24
N ARG A 213 -24.48 8.50 26.22
CA ARG A 213 -25.06 9.80 25.83
C ARG A 213 -25.83 9.79 24.51
N CYS A 214 -25.57 8.80 23.67
CA CYS A 214 -26.12 8.70 22.32
C CYS A 214 -27.07 7.50 22.17
N GLU A 215 -28.07 7.62 21.29
CA GLU A 215 -28.96 6.51 20.94
C GLU A 215 -28.23 5.45 20.09
N ARG A 216 -27.40 5.92 19.16
CA ARG A 216 -26.62 5.10 18.24
C ARG A 216 -25.17 5.54 18.21
N THR A 217 -24.27 4.63 17.86
CA THR A 217 -22.82 4.86 17.87
C THR A 217 -22.14 4.31 16.62
N VAL A 218 -21.22 5.11 16.06
CA VAL A 218 -20.38 4.75 14.91
C VAL A 218 -18.92 4.97 15.29
N ILE A 219 -18.06 4.00 14.98
CA ILE A 219 -16.61 4.22 15.01
C ILE A 219 -16.11 4.37 13.59
N VAL A 220 -15.29 5.40 13.34
CA VAL A 220 -14.58 5.58 12.07
C VAL A 220 -13.08 5.56 12.37
N ALA A 221 -12.40 4.51 11.94
CA ALA A 221 -11.02 4.22 12.33
C ALA A 221 -10.09 4.10 11.12
N HIS A 222 -8.94 4.78 11.17
CA HIS A 222 -7.94 4.81 10.09
C HIS A 222 -6.73 3.93 10.38
N SER A 223 -6.13 3.40 9.32
CA SER A 223 -4.80 2.79 9.36
C SER A 223 -4.70 1.75 10.47
N GLN A 224 -3.68 1.81 11.31
CA GLN A 224 -3.50 0.85 12.40
C GLN A 224 -4.46 1.09 13.58
N GLY A 225 -5.00 2.31 13.71
CA GLY A 225 -6.12 2.58 14.63
C GLY A 225 -7.34 1.73 14.31
N ALA A 226 -7.57 1.38 13.04
CA ALA A 226 -8.60 0.42 12.64
C ALA A 226 -8.32 -0.99 13.17
N ALA A 227 -7.05 -1.41 13.15
CA ALA A 227 -6.63 -2.72 13.61
C ALA A 227 -6.71 -2.84 15.14
N VAL A 228 -6.26 -1.81 15.85
CA VAL A 228 -6.42 -1.68 17.30
C VAL A 228 -7.90 -1.64 17.67
N THR A 229 -8.72 -0.86 16.97
CA THR A 229 -10.18 -0.83 17.20
C THR A 229 -10.77 -2.21 17.05
N LEU A 230 -10.46 -2.92 15.96
CA LEU A 230 -10.97 -4.27 15.73
C LEU A 230 -10.55 -5.24 16.84
N ASP A 231 -9.30 -5.17 17.28
CA ASP A 231 -8.75 -5.96 18.36
C ASP A 231 -9.40 -5.63 19.72
N ALA A 232 -9.64 -4.35 20.03
CA ALA A 232 -10.37 -3.90 21.22
C ALA A 232 -11.82 -4.41 21.25
N LEU A 233 -12.46 -4.53 20.08
CA LEU A 233 -13.80 -5.09 19.94
C LEU A 233 -13.82 -6.64 19.88
N GLY A 234 -12.68 -7.30 20.09
CA GLY A 234 -12.57 -8.77 20.06
C GLY A 234 -12.60 -9.40 18.66
N GLY A 235 -12.33 -8.60 17.63
CA GLY A 235 -12.23 -9.06 16.23
C GLY A 235 -10.88 -9.66 15.85
N ILE A 236 -9.87 -9.59 16.73
CA ILE A 236 -8.58 -10.27 16.53
C ILE A 236 -8.34 -11.20 17.71
N VAL A 237 -8.17 -12.49 17.43
CA VAL A 237 -8.02 -13.54 18.45
C VAL A 237 -6.57 -13.97 18.56
N ASP A 238 -6.05 -14.02 19.77
CA ASP A 238 -4.71 -14.55 20.03
C ASP A 238 -4.73 -16.08 19.89
N ARG A 239 -3.70 -16.64 19.25
CA ARG A 239 -3.70 -18.05 18.78
C ARG A 239 -3.85 -19.07 19.92
N ASP A 240 -3.37 -18.74 21.11
CA ASP A 240 -3.39 -19.62 22.28
C ASP A 240 -4.71 -19.54 23.06
N GLU A 241 -5.53 -18.53 22.79
CA GLU A 241 -6.87 -18.44 23.36
C GLU A 241 -7.84 -19.29 22.53
N THR A 242 -8.08 -20.50 23.02
CA THR A 242 -9.19 -21.32 22.51
C THR A 242 -10.49 -20.53 22.61
N ALA A 243 -11.35 -20.62 21.60
CA ALA A 243 -12.63 -19.91 21.60
C ALA A 243 -13.52 -20.25 22.82
N GLU A 244 -13.21 -21.32 23.54
CA GLU A 244 -13.86 -21.77 24.76
C GLU A 244 -13.32 -21.10 26.03
N SER A 245 -12.05 -20.65 26.05
CA SER A 245 -11.44 -19.98 27.22
C SER A 245 -11.86 -18.52 27.34
N MET A 246 -12.27 -17.90 26.22
CA MET A 246 -13.12 -16.71 26.28
C MET A 246 -14.53 -17.14 26.66
N GLY A 247 -14.79 -17.31 27.96
CA GLY A 247 -16.16 -17.31 28.49
C GLY A 247 -16.94 -16.07 28.01
N PRO A 248 -18.23 -15.92 28.33
CA PRO A 248 -18.97 -14.69 28.00
C PRO A 248 -18.32 -13.50 28.72
N SER A 249 -17.26 -12.96 28.10
CA SER A 249 -16.57 -11.77 28.54
C SER A 249 -17.63 -10.70 28.69
N LYS A 250 -17.67 -10.07 29.87
CA LYS A 250 -18.52 -8.90 30.15
C LYS A 250 -18.60 -8.09 28.87
N SER A 251 -19.81 -7.97 28.32
CA SER A 251 -20.07 -7.44 26.99
C SER A 251 -19.30 -6.14 26.78
N SER A 252 -18.12 -6.21 26.14
CA SER A 252 -17.39 -5.01 25.75
C SER A 252 -18.37 -4.14 24.98
N PRO A 253 -18.38 -2.82 25.20
CA PRO A 253 -19.26 -1.95 24.45
C PRO A 253 -18.97 -2.15 22.95
N LEU A 254 -20.01 -2.43 22.17
CA LEU A 254 -19.94 -2.52 20.71
C LEU A 254 -20.66 -1.33 20.09
N PRO A 255 -20.12 -0.75 19.00
CA PRO A 255 -20.83 0.26 18.24
C PRO A 255 -21.92 -0.38 17.36
N ASP A 256 -22.88 0.43 16.91
CA ASP A 256 -23.89 0.02 15.93
C ASP A 256 -23.27 -0.15 14.52
N ALA A 257 -22.28 0.69 14.18
CA ALA A 257 -21.52 0.53 12.95
C ALA A 257 -20.02 0.80 13.15
N LEU A 258 -19.21 0.06 12.41
CA LEU A 258 -17.76 0.24 12.31
C LEU A 258 -17.39 0.59 10.87
N VAL A 259 -16.67 1.68 10.69
CA VAL A 259 -16.03 2.05 9.42
C VAL A 259 -14.53 1.96 9.61
N THR A 260 -13.89 1.01 8.96
CA THR A 260 -12.42 0.93 8.89
C THR A 260 -11.94 1.45 7.56
N PHE A 261 -10.83 2.18 7.53
CA PHE A 261 -10.25 2.61 6.25
C PHE A 261 -8.74 2.72 6.25
N GLY A 262 -8.13 2.40 5.11
CA GLY A 262 -6.68 2.21 5.05
C GLY A 262 -6.18 1.16 6.06
N SER A 263 -7.07 0.25 6.46
CA SER A 263 -6.97 -0.58 7.67
C SER A 263 -5.67 -1.38 7.74
N GLY A 264 -4.88 -1.18 8.79
CA GLY A 264 -3.67 -1.96 9.06
C GLY A 264 -3.93 -3.37 9.58
N VAL A 265 -5.18 -3.86 9.57
CA VAL A 265 -5.56 -5.17 10.18
C VAL A 265 -4.71 -6.31 9.61
N ASN A 266 -4.65 -6.43 8.27
CA ASN A 266 -3.89 -7.51 7.62
C ASN A 266 -2.39 -7.48 8.01
N GLN A 267 -1.82 -6.28 8.15
CA GLN A 267 -0.42 -6.11 8.52
C GLN A 267 -0.19 -6.38 10.01
N LEU A 268 -1.05 -5.87 10.90
CA LEU A 268 -0.93 -6.07 12.34
C LEU A 268 -1.08 -7.54 12.71
N VAL A 269 -2.02 -8.25 12.08
CA VAL A 269 -2.23 -9.69 12.28
C VAL A 269 -1.03 -10.48 11.78
N SER A 270 -0.47 -10.09 10.63
CA SER A 270 0.77 -10.67 10.14
C SER A 270 1.90 -10.51 11.16
N LEU A 271 2.05 -9.32 11.76
CA LEU A 271 3.03 -9.08 12.82
C LEU A 271 2.74 -9.90 14.08
N LYS A 272 1.48 -10.05 14.52
CA LYS A 272 1.11 -10.93 15.65
C LYS A 272 1.52 -12.38 15.40
N VAL A 273 1.22 -12.90 14.21
CA VAL A 273 1.58 -14.27 13.82
C VAL A 273 3.10 -14.46 13.79
N LEU A 274 3.85 -13.44 13.38
CA LEU A 274 5.31 -13.48 13.40
C LEU A 274 5.89 -13.41 14.81
N ALA A 275 5.39 -12.50 15.65
CA ALA A 275 5.83 -12.34 17.03
C ALA A 275 5.54 -13.61 17.86
N ALA A 276 4.43 -14.29 17.59
CA ALA A 276 4.11 -15.58 18.20
C ALA A 276 5.02 -16.74 17.73
N GLY A 277 5.98 -16.50 16.82
CA GLY A 277 6.84 -17.54 16.24
C GLY A 277 6.07 -18.60 15.46
N ALA A 278 4.81 -18.33 15.10
CA ALA A 278 3.89 -19.32 14.59
C ALA A 278 4.31 -19.88 13.22
N LEU A 279 4.93 -19.04 12.38
CA LEU A 279 5.49 -19.49 11.10
C LEU A 279 6.83 -20.21 11.25
N GLU A 280 7.58 -19.92 12.32
CA GLU A 280 8.89 -20.53 12.59
C GLU A 280 8.75 -21.88 13.28
N LYS A 281 7.72 -22.07 14.12
CA LYS A 281 7.50 -23.34 14.85
C LYS A 281 7.27 -24.53 13.91
N ASP A 282 6.63 -24.29 12.76
CA ASP A 282 6.28 -25.35 11.80
C ASP A 282 7.46 -25.70 10.86
N SER A 283 8.36 -24.76 10.57
CA SER A 283 9.50 -24.96 9.65
C SER A 283 10.87 -25.03 10.32
N GLY A 284 11.00 -24.53 11.55
CA GLY A 284 12.27 -24.27 12.24
C GLY A 284 13.10 -23.13 11.60
N ILE A 285 12.61 -22.49 10.54
CA ILE A 285 13.40 -21.59 9.69
C ILE A 285 12.57 -20.38 9.24
N ASN A 286 13.09 -19.18 9.48
CA ASN A 286 12.53 -17.92 8.99
C ASN A 286 12.71 -17.79 7.46
N ALA A 287 11.66 -18.09 6.69
CA ALA A 287 11.73 -18.10 5.23
C ALA A 287 12.11 -16.73 4.62
N ALA A 288 11.64 -15.62 5.18
CA ALA A 288 11.98 -14.29 4.68
C ALA A 288 13.47 -13.96 4.89
N SER A 289 14.02 -14.27 6.07
CA SER A 289 15.45 -14.11 6.34
C SER A 289 16.29 -15.03 5.45
N VAL A 290 15.87 -16.27 5.22
CA VAL A 290 16.54 -17.18 4.26
C VAL A 290 16.52 -16.60 2.86
N ALA A 291 15.39 -16.06 2.39
CA ALA A 291 15.30 -15.43 1.07
C ALA A 291 16.25 -14.24 0.94
N ALA A 292 16.32 -13.36 1.96
CA ALA A 292 17.25 -12.23 1.97
C ALA A 292 18.72 -12.67 1.95
N MET A 293 19.11 -13.59 2.83
CA MET A 293 20.48 -14.09 2.93
C MET A 293 20.92 -14.85 1.68
N THR A 294 20.04 -15.67 1.11
CA THR A 294 20.33 -16.42 -0.12
C THR A 294 20.41 -15.50 -1.33
N THR A 295 19.57 -14.46 -1.42
CA THR A 295 19.66 -13.44 -2.48
C THR A 295 21.00 -12.71 -2.43
N LEU A 296 21.43 -12.29 -1.23
CA LEU A 296 22.75 -11.70 -1.03
C LEU A 296 23.88 -12.65 -1.43
N GLY A 297 23.81 -13.91 -1.00
CA GLY A 297 24.77 -14.94 -1.37
C GLY A 297 24.86 -15.13 -2.89
N VAL A 298 23.71 -15.15 -3.59
CA VAL A 298 23.66 -15.24 -5.06
C VAL A 298 24.33 -14.02 -5.70
N ILE A 299 24.02 -12.80 -5.24
CA ILE A 299 24.62 -11.57 -5.80
C ILE A 299 26.14 -11.58 -5.61
N ALA A 300 26.62 -11.85 -4.40
CA ALA A 300 28.05 -11.88 -4.10
C ALA A 300 28.79 -12.93 -4.95
N LEU A 301 28.18 -14.12 -5.10
CA LEU A 301 28.73 -15.22 -5.87
C LEU A 301 28.75 -14.91 -7.38
N LEU A 302 27.72 -14.27 -7.92
CA LEU A 302 27.68 -13.81 -9.30
C LEU A 302 28.75 -12.75 -9.58
N VAL A 303 28.93 -11.78 -8.67
CA VAL A 303 29.99 -10.76 -8.78
C VAL A 303 31.37 -11.43 -8.76
N MET A 304 31.60 -12.40 -7.87
CA MET A 304 32.88 -13.12 -7.81
C MET A 304 33.15 -13.94 -9.08
N LEU A 305 32.13 -14.65 -9.61
CA LEU A 305 32.24 -15.40 -10.86
C LEU A 305 32.49 -14.46 -12.05
N PHE A 306 31.82 -13.30 -12.08
CA PHE A 306 32.03 -12.27 -13.10
C PHE A 306 33.46 -11.71 -13.06
N ALA A 307 33.94 -11.34 -11.86
CA ALA A 307 35.31 -10.85 -11.68
C ALA A 307 36.35 -11.90 -12.11
N GLY A 308 36.16 -13.16 -11.72
CA GLY A 308 37.04 -14.26 -12.13
C GLY A 308 37.01 -14.54 -13.64
N SER A 309 35.84 -14.39 -14.28
CA SER A 309 35.72 -14.49 -15.74
C SER A 309 36.39 -13.32 -16.45
N HIS A 310 36.26 -12.10 -15.91
CA HIS A 310 36.84 -10.89 -16.47
C HIS A 310 38.36 -10.88 -16.34
N SER A 311 38.90 -11.40 -15.24
CA SER A 311 40.34 -11.54 -15.02
C SER A 311 40.95 -12.76 -15.74
N HIS A 312 40.19 -13.46 -16.58
CA HIS A 312 40.55 -14.73 -17.24
C HIS A 312 40.95 -15.87 -16.28
N ALA A 313 40.67 -15.74 -14.98
CA ALA A 313 40.96 -16.78 -13.98
C ALA A 313 39.99 -17.96 -14.08
N ILE A 314 38.77 -17.72 -14.60
CA ILE A 314 37.75 -18.72 -14.84
C ILE A 314 37.30 -18.60 -16.29
N SER A 315 37.46 -19.66 -17.09
CA SER A 315 36.94 -19.65 -18.46
C SER A 315 35.44 -19.96 -18.49
N ILE A 316 34.73 -19.44 -19.50
CA ILE A 316 33.30 -19.75 -19.70
C ILE A 316 33.08 -21.26 -19.86
N GLY A 317 34.00 -21.97 -20.52
CA GLY A 317 33.96 -23.42 -20.66
C GLY A 317 34.02 -24.15 -19.30
N GLN A 318 34.83 -23.65 -18.36
CA GLN A 318 34.89 -24.19 -17.00
C GLN A 318 33.58 -23.97 -16.24
N LEU A 319 32.89 -22.83 -16.42
CA LEU A 319 31.57 -22.59 -15.83
C LEU A 319 30.51 -23.54 -16.36
N VAL A 320 30.50 -23.79 -17.68
CA VAL A 320 29.56 -24.74 -18.31
C VAL A 320 29.79 -26.16 -17.81
N GLN A 321 31.04 -26.62 -17.79
CA GLN A 321 31.40 -27.96 -17.30
C GLN A 321 31.03 -28.13 -15.82
N ALA A 322 31.33 -27.14 -14.97
CA ALA A 322 30.94 -27.16 -13.56
C ALA A 322 29.41 -27.21 -13.41
N SER A 323 28.65 -26.48 -14.24
CA SER A 323 27.19 -26.48 -14.22
C SER A 323 26.60 -27.84 -14.62
N LEU A 324 27.14 -28.51 -15.64
CA LEU A 324 26.72 -29.83 -16.06
C LEU A 324 26.97 -30.89 -14.97
N VAL A 325 28.14 -30.86 -14.32
CA VAL A 325 28.46 -31.76 -13.21
C VAL A 325 27.48 -31.57 -12.05
N MET A 326 27.19 -30.33 -11.68
CA MET A 326 26.22 -30.04 -10.61
C MET A 326 24.79 -30.42 -10.99
N ALA A 327 24.38 -30.23 -12.24
CA ALA A 327 23.08 -30.67 -12.72
C ALA A 327 22.93 -32.20 -12.63
N GLY A 328 23.96 -32.95 -13.05
CA GLY A 328 24.00 -34.41 -12.92
C GLY A 328 23.89 -34.87 -11.46
N ALA A 329 24.64 -34.23 -10.54
CA ALA A 329 24.54 -34.50 -9.11
C ALA A 329 23.14 -34.21 -8.55
N GLY A 330 22.50 -33.12 -8.99
CA GLY A 330 21.14 -32.75 -8.60
C GLY A 330 20.09 -33.78 -9.04
N VAL A 331 20.16 -34.25 -10.29
CA VAL A 331 19.26 -35.29 -10.82
C VAL A 331 19.41 -36.60 -10.05
N LEU A 332 20.63 -37.02 -9.76
CA LEU A 332 20.89 -38.23 -8.97
C LEU A 332 20.33 -38.10 -7.55
N GLY A 333 20.49 -36.92 -6.93
CA GLY A 333 19.91 -36.62 -5.62
C GLY A 333 18.38 -36.68 -5.60
N LEU A 334 17.71 -36.13 -6.63
CA LEU A 334 16.26 -36.19 -6.78
C LEU A 334 15.76 -37.62 -7.01
N ALA A 335 16.45 -38.39 -7.86
CA ALA A 335 16.12 -39.80 -8.12
C ALA A 335 16.25 -40.63 -6.83
N LEU A 336 17.31 -40.42 -6.06
CA LEU A 336 17.49 -41.09 -4.78
C LEU A 336 16.42 -40.68 -3.75
N GLY A 337 16.10 -39.39 -3.65
CA GLY A 337 15.02 -38.91 -2.79
C GLY A 337 13.66 -39.51 -3.15
N TYR A 338 13.39 -39.69 -4.44
CA TYR A 338 12.19 -40.37 -4.94
C TYR A 338 12.18 -41.85 -4.59
N ILE A 339 13.30 -42.57 -4.76
CA ILE A 339 13.44 -43.97 -4.34
C ILE A 339 13.21 -44.11 -2.84
N LEU A 340 13.82 -43.23 -2.03
CA LEU A 340 13.60 -43.22 -0.58
C LEU A 340 12.12 -42.97 -0.24
N ARG A 341 11.42 -42.08 -0.95
CA ARG A 341 9.98 -41.86 -0.76
C ARG A 341 9.13 -43.06 -1.19
N LEU A 342 9.49 -43.78 -2.24
CA LEU A 342 8.81 -45.01 -2.64
C LEU A 342 9.01 -46.10 -1.59
N LEU A 343 10.24 -46.24 -1.08
CA LEU A 343 10.54 -47.12 0.06
C LEU A 343 9.78 -46.68 1.32
N ASP A 344 9.44 -45.39 1.43
CA ASP A 344 8.57 -44.85 2.49
C ASP A 344 7.10 -45.22 2.36
N GLY A 345 6.60 -45.49 1.14
CA GLY A 345 5.23 -45.95 0.90
C GLY A 345 5.04 -47.46 1.07
N VAL A 346 6.11 -48.25 0.97
CA VAL A 346 6.08 -49.72 1.15
C VAL A 346 6.12 -50.11 2.66
N ARG A 347 5.92 -49.14 3.57
CA ARG A 347 6.58 -49.05 4.88
C ARG A 347 5.68 -49.06 6.12
N ASP A 348 4.52 -49.69 6.07
CA ASP A 348 3.73 -49.85 7.32
C ASP A 348 4.24 -51.01 8.22
N GLY A 349 5.30 -51.74 7.81
CA GLY A 349 5.78 -52.95 8.51
C GLY A 349 7.18 -52.94 9.17
N VAL A 350 8.03 -51.92 8.99
CA VAL A 350 9.46 -52.01 9.38
C VAL A 350 9.81 -51.13 10.59
N LYS A 351 10.49 -51.72 11.59
CA LYS A 351 10.87 -51.09 12.88
C LYS A 351 11.70 -49.81 12.71
N LYS A 352 11.38 -48.79 13.53
CA LYS A 352 11.94 -47.43 13.56
C LYS A 352 13.48 -47.35 13.66
N THR A 353 14.15 -48.39 14.16
CA THR A 353 15.62 -48.45 14.34
C THR A 353 16.36 -48.77 13.04
N ALA A 354 15.90 -49.75 12.24
CA ALA A 354 16.48 -50.09 10.94
C ALA A 354 16.48 -48.88 9.97
N LYS A 355 15.45 -48.04 10.13
CA LYS A 355 15.22 -46.79 9.41
C LYS A 355 16.32 -45.75 9.63
N TRP A 356 16.75 -45.56 10.88
CA TRP A 356 17.80 -44.60 11.22
C TRP A 356 19.16 -45.06 10.70
N THR A 357 19.47 -46.35 10.82
CA THR A 357 20.73 -46.94 10.33
C THR A 357 20.88 -46.88 8.81
N ALA A 358 19.85 -47.25 8.04
CA ALA A 358 19.94 -47.20 6.57
C ALA A 358 20.09 -45.77 6.05
N MET A 359 19.40 -44.82 6.68
CA MET A 359 19.49 -43.41 6.33
C MET A 359 20.86 -42.83 6.64
N ILE A 360 21.43 -43.12 7.82
CA ILE A 360 22.81 -42.76 8.14
C ILE A 360 23.77 -43.37 7.12
N LEU A 361 23.64 -44.67 6.79
CA LEU A 361 24.55 -45.34 5.87
C LEU A 361 24.55 -44.73 4.48
N VAL A 362 23.37 -44.42 3.94
CA VAL A 362 23.21 -43.76 2.64
C VAL A 362 23.79 -42.34 2.69
N THR A 363 23.49 -41.57 3.74
CA THR A 363 24.04 -40.21 3.89
C THR A 363 25.57 -40.22 4.03
N VAL A 364 26.13 -41.16 4.79
CA VAL A 364 27.58 -41.33 4.95
C VAL A 364 28.22 -41.72 3.62
N LEU A 365 27.65 -42.70 2.90
CA LEU A 365 28.16 -43.16 1.61
C LEU A 365 28.16 -42.03 0.57
N LEU A 366 27.07 -41.26 0.48
CA LEU A 366 26.98 -40.11 -0.43
C LEU A 366 27.95 -39.00 -0.06
N THR A 367 28.14 -38.75 1.23
CA THR A 367 29.12 -37.76 1.71
C THR A 367 30.53 -38.19 1.35
N PHE A 368 30.84 -39.48 1.50
CA PHE A 368 32.15 -40.04 1.15
C PHE A 368 32.41 -39.99 -0.36
N VAL A 369 31.41 -40.39 -1.18
CA VAL A 369 31.47 -40.29 -2.64
C VAL A 369 31.63 -38.83 -3.08
N SER A 370 30.90 -37.89 -2.46
CA SER A 370 31.00 -36.46 -2.77
C SER A 370 32.37 -35.86 -2.43
N ILE A 371 32.94 -36.19 -1.26
CA ILE A 371 34.27 -35.72 -0.83
C ILE A 371 35.37 -36.31 -1.73
N TYR A 372 35.29 -37.61 -2.05
CA TYR A 372 36.27 -38.29 -2.88
C TYR A 372 36.20 -37.79 -4.34
N PHE A 373 35.00 -37.64 -4.89
CA PHE A 373 34.79 -37.08 -6.23
C PHE A 373 35.25 -35.62 -6.29
N ARG A 374 34.98 -34.80 -5.27
CA ARG A 374 35.46 -33.41 -5.18
C ARG A 374 36.99 -33.33 -5.20
N LYS A 375 37.68 -34.14 -4.38
CA LYS A 375 39.16 -34.15 -4.32
C LYS A 375 39.78 -34.66 -5.63
N ALA A 376 39.26 -35.76 -6.19
CA ALA A 376 39.77 -36.33 -7.43
C ALA A 376 39.52 -35.41 -8.65
N TYR A 377 38.39 -34.71 -8.68
CA TYR A 377 37.99 -33.88 -9.82
C TYR A 377 38.59 -32.46 -9.78
N GLN A 378 38.75 -31.87 -8.58
CA GLN A 378 39.45 -30.59 -8.41
C GLN A 378 40.95 -30.72 -8.74
N ALA A 379 41.57 -31.87 -8.45
CA ALA A 379 42.97 -32.13 -8.77
C ALA A 379 43.25 -32.21 -10.28
N VAL A 380 42.22 -32.43 -11.11
CA VAL A 380 42.40 -32.68 -12.56
C VAL A 380 41.94 -31.51 -13.43
N MET A 381 40.87 -30.77 -13.07
CA MET A 381 40.19 -29.87 -14.03
C MET A 381 40.14 -28.38 -13.65
N ASN A 382 40.61 -27.96 -12.46
CA ASN A 382 40.54 -26.55 -11.99
C ASN A 382 39.14 -25.90 -12.15
N LEU A 383 38.07 -26.70 -12.04
CA LEU A 383 36.71 -26.22 -12.25
C LEU A 383 36.16 -25.51 -11.01
N PRO A 384 35.38 -24.43 -11.17
CA PRO A 384 34.73 -23.71 -10.06
C PRO A 384 33.50 -24.47 -9.52
N VAL A 385 33.59 -25.79 -9.33
CA VAL A 385 32.48 -26.67 -8.91
C VAL A 385 31.94 -26.25 -7.54
N ALA A 386 32.79 -25.79 -6.63
CA ALA A 386 32.37 -25.33 -5.31
C ALA A 386 31.49 -24.07 -5.43
N GLN A 387 31.89 -23.11 -6.25
CA GLN A 387 31.14 -21.87 -6.50
C GLN A 387 29.82 -22.18 -7.20
N VAL A 388 29.83 -22.99 -8.26
CA VAL A 388 28.60 -23.35 -9.00
C VAL A 388 27.67 -24.20 -8.13
N GLY A 389 28.21 -25.11 -7.32
CA GLY A 389 27.42 -25.92 -6.39
C GLY A 389 26.79 -25.08 -5.28
N LEU A 390 27.54 -24.15 -4.69
CA LEU A 390 27.01 -23.18 -3.73
C LEU A 390 25.91 -22.33 -4.37
N LEU A 391 26.09 -21.87 -5.62
CA LEU A 391 25.06 -21.12 -6.35
C LEU A 391 23.78 -21.94 -6.50
N GLY A 392 23.90 -23.21 -6.87
CA GLY A 392 22.75 -24.13 -6.96
C GLY A 392 22.01 -24.28 -5.63
N VAL A 393 22.73 -24.45 -4.52
CA VAL A 393 22.13 -24.55 -3.17
C VAL A 393 21.43 -23.26 -2.77
N LEU A 394 22.04 -22.10 -3.02
CA LEU A 394 21.47 -20.79 -2.72
C LEU A 394 20.19 -20.55 -3.54
N LEU A 395 20.20 -20.86 -4.84
CA LEU A 395 19.02 -20.75 -5.71
C LEU A 395 17.89 -21.69 -5.26
N ALA A 396 18.21 -22.94 -4.92
CA ALA A 396 17.20 -23.89 -4.42
C ALA A 396 16.58 -23.41 -3.10
N SER A 397 17.41 -22.87 -2.19
CA SER A 397 16.96 -22.31 -0.91
C SER A 397 16.07 -21.07 -1.11
N LEU A 398 16.42 -20.21 -2.07
CA LEU A 398 15.63 -19.04 -2.45
C LEU A 398 14.26 -19.45 -3.02
N VAL A 399 14.23 -20.44 -3.91
CA VAL A 399 12.98 -20.99 -4.45
C VAL A 399 12.11 -21.59 -3.34
N TYR A 400 12.70 -22.35 -2.43
CA TYR A 400 11.99 -22.90 -1.27
C TYR A 400 11.39 -21.81 -0.38
N ALA A 401 12.17 -20.77 -0.07
CA ALA A 401 11.72 -19.64 0.72
C ALA A 401 10.55 -18.89 0.05
N MET A 402 10.67 -18.57 -1.25
CA MET A 402 9.60 -17.91 -2.01
C MET A 402 8.33 -18.75 -2.09
N ARG A 403 8.47 -20.06 -2.33
CA ARG A 403 7.33 -20.98 -2.34
C ARG A 403 6.63 -21.02 -0.98
N THR A 404 7.38 -20.98 0.11
CA THR A 404 6.85 -20.95 1.47
C THR A 404 6.11 -19.64 1.74
N ILE A 405 6.71 -18.50 1.40
CA ILE A 405 6.11 -17.16 1.54
C ILE A 405 4.79 -17.06 0.76
N LEU A 406 4.76 -17.56 -0.48
CA LEU A 406 3.58 -17.50 -1.36
C LEU A 406 2.57 -18.64 -1.12
N SER A 407 2.83 -19.54 -0.15
CA SER A 407 2.02 -20.74 0.04
C SER A 407 0.63 -20.45 0.62
N PRO A 408 -0.38 -21.30 0.34
CA PRO A 408 -1.68 -21.23 0.99
C PRO A 408 -1.62 -21.43 2.51
N ILE A 409 -0.60 -22.12 3.03
CA ILE A 409 -0.42 -22.34 4.48
C ILE A 409 -0.08 -21.02 5.15
N THR A 410 0.89 -20.28 4.60
CA THR A 410 1.24 -18.93 5.08
C THR A 410 0.05 -17.99 4.96
N GLN A 411 -0.70 -18.07 3.86
CA GLN A 411 -1.94 -17.30 3.69
C GLN A 411 -2.94 -17.59 4.82
N ALA A 412 -3.24 -18.87 5.07
CA ALA A 412 -4.18 -19.28 6.11
C ALA A 412 -3.73 -18.82 7.50
N ALA A 413 -2.44 -18.97 7.81
CA ALA A 413 -1.85 -18.57 9.09
C ALA A 413 -2.01 -17.07 9.38
N VAL A 414 -1.89 -16.20 8.36
CA VAL A 414 -2.05 -14.75 8.54
C VAL A 414 -3.48 -14.26 8.43
N THR A 415 -4.44 -15.10 7.99
CA THR A 415 -5.87 -14.72 7.89
C THR A 415 -6.73 -15.30 9.00
N SER A 416 -6.36 -16.43 9.60
CA SER A 416 -7.16 -17.10 10.64
C SER A 416 -7.42 -16.27 11.91
N PRO A 417 -6.56 -15.33 12.35
CA PRO A 417 -6.80 -14.59 13.60
C PRO A 417 -7.93 -13.56 13.51
N VAL A 418 -8.33 -13.14 12.31
CA VAL A 418 -9.29 -12.04 12.12
C VAL A 418 -10.71 -12.58 12.01
N ARG A 419 -11.58 -12.08 12.88
CA ARG A 419 -12.98 -12.45 12.98
C ARG A 419 -13.86 -11.21 12.95
N TYR A 420 -15.11 -11.42 12.55
CA TYR A 420 -16.15 -10.41 12.70
C TYR A 420 -16.50 -10.25 14.19
N PRO A 421 -16.42 -9.03 14.78
CA PRO A 421 -16.80 -8.81 16.18
C PRO A 421 -18.23 -9.26 16.45
N ARG A 422 -18.42 -10.18 17.40
CA ARG A 422 -19.76 -10.74 17.70
C ARG A 422 -20.68 -9.63 18.21
N GLY A 423 -21.82 -9.43 17.55
CA GLY A 423 -22.82 -8.42 17.94
C GLY A 423 -22.68 -7.07 17.22
N LEU A 424 -21.65 -6.86 16.41
CA LEU A 424 -21.59 -5.72 15.50
C LEU A 424 -22.66 -5.87 14.42
N SER A 425 -23.48 -4.85 14.19
CA SER A 425 -24.53 -4.90 13.16
C SER A 425 -23.98 -4.65 11.76
N ARG A 426 -23.00 -3.75 11.62
CA ARG A 426 -22.46 -3.34 10.33
C ARG A 426 -20.97 -3.03 10.41
N TRP A 427 -20.22 -3.54 9.45
CA TRP A 427 -18.82 -3.21 9.24
C TRP A 427 -18.58 -2.82 7.78
N LEU A 428 -18.22 -1.56 7.55
CA LEU A 428 -17.77 -1.07 6.24
C LEU A 428 -16.24 -0.93 6.26
N ASP A 429 -15.56 -1.72 5.45
CA ASP A 429 -14.10 -1.68 5.28
C ASP A 429 -13.72 -1.02 3.97
N ILE A 430 -13.03 0.12 4.00
CA ILE A 430 -12.70 0.91 2.82
C ILE A 430 -11.19 0.91 2.57
N TYR A 431 -10.75 0.52 1.39
CA TYR A 431 -9.32 0.51 1.06
C TYR A 431 -9.06 1.16 -0.30
N ALA A 432 -8.00 1.96 -0.41
CA ALA A 432 -7.66 2.61 -1.66
C ALA A 432 -6.86 1.70 -2.58
N SER A 433 -7.00 1.91 -3.90
CA SER A 433 -6.47 1.03 -4.94
C SER A 433 -4.97 0.69 -4.81
N LYS A 434 -4.14 1.64 -4.33
CA LYS A 434 -2.69 1.47 -4.16
C LYS A 434 -2.22 1.69 -2.75
N ASP A 435 -3.12 1.80 -1.77
CA ASP A 435 -2.71 1.93 -0.37
C ASP A 435 -1.91 0.68 0.06
N PRO A 436 -0.66 0.86 0.54
CA PRO A 436 0.19 -0.25 0.91
C PRO A 436 -0.20 -0.90 2.24
N VAL A 437 -0.91 -0.17 3.12
CA VAL A 437 -1.20 -0.61 4.50
C VAL A 437 -2.31 -1.67 4.58
N PRO A 438 -3.53 -1.45 4.05
CA PRO A 438 -4.56 -2.48 4.01
C PRO A 438 -4.21 -3.59 3.03
N ASN A 439 -3.45 -3.22 2.00
CA ASN A 439 -3.01 -4.09 0.96
C ASN A 439 -4.17 -4.85 0.28
N GLY A 440 -5.35 -4.23 0.20
CA GLY A 440 -6.61 -4.81 -0.28
C GLY A 440 -7.66 -4.95 0.83
N PRO A 441 -8.72 -5.75 0.64
CA PRO A 441 -9.78 -5.90 1.65
C PRO A 441 -9.26 -6.57 2.93
N THR A 442 -9.86 -6.23 4.07
CA THR A 442 -9.63 -6.93 5.34
C THR A 442 -10.04 -8.40 5.21
N ARG A 443 -9.13 -9.31 5.55
CA ARG A 443 -9.35 -10.75 5.39
C ARG A 443 -9.85 -11.33 6.68
N ILE A 444 -11.07 -11.85 6.68
CA ILE A 444 -11.66 -12.57 7.81
C ILE A 444 -11.75 -14.06 7.49
N GLU A 445 -11.64 -14.91 8.52
CA GLU A 445 -11.67 -16.37 8.40
C GLU A 445 -12.94 -16.89 7.68
N LYS A 446 -14.09 -16.30 8.01
CA LYS A 446 -15.40 -16.66 7.46
C LYS A 446 -16.08 -15.41 6.92
N ALA A 447 -16.50 -15.45 5.65
CA ALA A 447 -17.28 -14.37 5.06
C ALA A 447 -18.50 -14.05 5.93
N ASN A 448 -18.77 -12.75 6.11
CA ASN A 448 -19.89 -12.27 6.90
C ASN A 448 -20.67 -11.26 6.04
N ALA A 449 -21.99 -11.44 5.93
CA ALA A 449 -22.85 -10.57 5.14
C ALA A 449 -22.87 -9.11 5.62
N ASN A 450 -22.54 -8.88 6.90
CA ASN A 450 -22.48 -7.56 7.52
C ASN A 450 -21.10 -6.89 7.37
N LEU A 451 -20.11 -7.57 6.77
CA LEU A 451 -18.85 -6.96 6.36
C LEU A 451 -18.91 -6.65 4.87
N THR A 452 -18.86 -5.36 4.55
CA THR A 452 -18.73 -4.88 3.16
C THR A 452 -17.35 -4.27 2.99
N SER A 453 -16.51 -4.88 2.16
CA SER A 453 -15.23 -4.28 1.76
C SER A 453 -15.35 -3.56 0.43
N VAL A 454 -14.97 -2.29 0.39
CA VAL A 454 -15.09 -1.39 -0.76
C VAL A 454 -13.73 -0.86 -1.16
N GLN A 455 -13.39 -1.01 -2.45
CA GLN A 455 -12.22 -0.35 -3.01
C GLN A 455 -12.56 1.09 -3.44
N VAL A 456 -11.77 2.06 -2.99
CA VAL A 456 -11.84 3.45 -3.45
C VAL A 456 -10.61 3.86 -4.26
N TRP A 457 -10.72 4.95 -5.00
CA TRP A 457 -9.66 5.47 -5.87
C TRP A 457 -9.25 6.86 -5.43
N ASN A 458 -8.10 6.94 -4.74
CA ASN A 458 -7.52 8.19 -4.26
C ASN A 458 -6.60 8.78 -5.34
N ARG A 459 -5.29 8.87 -5.10
CA ARG A 459 -4.30 9.46 -6.03
C ARG A 459 -3.55 8.41 -6.86
N GLY A 460 -3.84 7.13 -6.68
CA GLY A 460 -3.22 6.01 -7.39
C GLY A 460 -1.74 5.80 -7.12
N ALA A 461 -1.22 6.29 -6.00
CA ALA A 461 0.18 6.14 -5.58
C ALA A 461 0.26 5.70 -4.12
N ALA A 462 1.22 4.84 -3.78
CA ALA A 462 1.22 4.10 -2.51
C ALA A 462 1.14 5.00 -1.26
N LEU A 463 2.08 5.92 -1.10
CA LEU A 463 2.12 6.79 0.09
C LEU A 463 0.91 7.73 0.17
N SER A 464 0.56 8.38 -0.94
CA SER A 464 -0.53 9.35 -0.93
C SER A 464 -1.91 8.70 -0.82
N ASP A 465 -2.12 7.50 -1.40
CA ASP A 465 -3.40 6.80 -1.28
C ASP A 465 -3.74 6.51 0.19
N HIS A 466 -2.72 6.31 1.04
CA HIS A 466 -2.92 6.07 2.46
C HIS A 466 -3.35 7.32 3.25
N THR A 467 -2.85 8.49 2.87
CA THR A 467 -3.03 9.73 3.64
C THR A 467 -4.14 10.65 3.14
N THR A 468 -4.71 10.38 1.96
CA THR A 468 -5.66 11.30 1.29
C THR A 468 -7.10 10.76 1.22
N TYR A 469 -7.51 9.87 2.12
CA TYR A 469 -8.90 9.38 2.15
C TYR A 469 -9.91 10.53 2.32
N TRP A 470 -9.65 11.45 3.26
CA TRP A 470 -10.53 12.59 3.53
C TRP A 470 -10.54 13.66 2.43
N GLU A 471 -9.62 13.59 1.47
CA GLU A 471 -9.68 14.39 0.24
C GLU A 471 -10.56 13.74 -0.83
N ASN A 472 -10.87 12.45 -0.70
CA ASN A 472 -11.74 11.72 -1.61
C ASN A 472 -13.22 11.91 -1.20
N LEU A 473 -13.78 13.05 -1.62
CA LEU A 473 -15.08 13.49 -1.13
C LEU A 473 -16.25 12.59 -1.59
N ASP A 474 -16.25 12.17 -2.85
CA ASP A 474 -17.34 11.41 -3.49
C ASP A 474 -17.26 9.89 -3.28
N GLY A 475 -16.04 9.35 -3.21
CA GLY A 475 -15.78 7.93 -3.07
C GLY A 475 -15.62 7.46 -1.62
N PHE A 476 -15.03 8.27 -0.74
CA PHE A 476 -14.80 7.92 0.66
C PHE A 476 -15.70 8.71 1.62
N VAL A 477 -15.56 10.03 1.70
CA VAL A 477 -16.23 10.84 2.73
C VAL A 477 -17.76 10.74 2.62
N LEU A 478 -18.30 10.73 1.41
CA LEU A 478 -19.73 10.53 1.17
C LEU A 478 -20.23 9.15 1.64
N ARG A 479 -19.41 8.10 1.59
CA ARG A 479 -19.77 6.78 2.15
C ARG A 479 -19.77 6.80 3.68
N VAL A 480 -18.80 7.49 4.29
CA VAL A 480 -18.78 7.69 5.75
C VAL A 480 -20.03 8.47 6.19
N ALA A 481 -20.36 9.55 5.48
CA ALA A 481 -21.57 10.34 5.73
C ALA A 481 -22.84 9.48 5.61
N ARG A 482 -22.94 8.62 4.59
CA ARG A 482 -24.05 7.67 4.44
C ARG A 482 -24.16 6.72 5.61
N VAL A 483 -23.06 6.07 6.04
CA VAL A 483 -23.10 5.16 7.19
C VAL A 483 -23.57 5.88 8.45
N CYS A 484 -23.10 7.10 8.68
CA CYS A 484 -23.54 7.90 9.83
C CYS A 484 -25.04 8.23 9.76
N ALA A 485 -25.51 8.71 8.60
CA ALA A 485 -26.91 9.06 8.38
C ALA A 485 -27.85 7.85 8.53
N GLU A 486 -27.51 6.72 7.91
CA GLU A 486 -28.28 5.47 8.00
C GLU A 486 -28.31 4.92 9.43
N THR A 487 -27.19 5.02 10.15
CA THR A 487 -27.10 4.54 11.54
C THR A 487 -27.91 5.44 12.48
N ALA A 488 -27.94 6.75 12.25
CA ALA A 488 -28.74 7.70 13.00
C ALA A 488 -30.24 7.67 12.63
N GLY A 489 -30.60 7.05 11.50
CA GLY A 489 -31.95 7.19 10.93
C GLY A 489 -32.25 8.62 10.48
N SER A 490 -31.22 9.34 10.02
CA SER A 490 -31.34 10.74 9.62
C SER A 490 -32.27 10.90 8.43
N ARG A 491 -33.24 11.81 8.55
CA ARG A 491 -34.24 12.03 7.48
C ARG A 491 -33.65 12.60 6.19
N TRP A 492 -32.48 13.24 6.27
CA TRP A 492 -31.77 13.77 5.11
C TRP A 492 -30.92 12.71 4.40
N GLN A 493 -30.90 11.45 4.86
CA GLN A 493 -30.15 10.37 4.20
C GLN A 493 -30.59 10.17 2.73
N ASP A 494 -31.88 10.36 2.43
CA ASP A 494 -32.45 10.21 1.08
C ASP A 494 -31.98 11.34 0.13
N LYS A 495 -31.42 12.41 0.70
CA LYS A 495 -30.77 13.50 -0.04
C LYS A 495 -29.31 13.18 -0.39
N LEU A 496 -28.74 12.10 0.13
CA LEU A 496 -27.47 11.60 -0.39
C LEU A 496 -27.75 10.86 -1.72
N ALA A 497 -26.81 10.93 -2.67
CA ALA A 497 -26.93 10.19 -3.94
C ALA A 497 -27.29 8.72 -3.68
N PRO A 498 -28.17 8.06 -4.43
CA PRO A 498 -28.56 6.68 -4.13
C PRO A 498 -27.37 5.70 -4.21
N SER A 499 -27.46 4.57 -3.49
CA SER A 499 -26.43 3.52 -3.50
C SER A 499 -26.26 2.90 -4.90
N THR A 500 -27.30 2.93 -5.75
CA THR A 500 -27.24 2.49 -7.16
C THR A 500 -26.22 3.27 -7.99
N GLN A 501 -25.92 4.51 -7.61
CA GLN A 501 -24.92 5.35 -8.28
C GLN A 501 -23.49 5.12 -7.74
N GLU A 502 -23.29 4.27 -6.74
CA GLU A 502 -21.94 4.00 -6.20
C GLU A 502 -21.02 3.37 -7.24
N THR A 503 -21.52 2.41 -8.03
CA THR A 503 -20.73 1.76 -9.08
C THR A 503 -20.28 2.76 -10.15
N TRP A 504 -21.16 3.69 -10.55
CA TRP A 504 -20.80 4.74 -11.50
C TRP A 504 -19.73 5.67 -10.93
N ARG A 505 -19.88 6.14 -9.68
CA ARG A 505 -18.88 6.97 -8.99
C ARG A 505 -17.52 6.28 -8.88
N ASP A 506 -17.52 5.00 -8.51
CA ASP A 506 -16.29 4.21 -8.41
C ASP A 506 -15.59 4.08 -9.78
N GLN A 507 -16.35 3.93 -10.87
CA GLN A 507 -15.82 3.91 -12.23
C GLN A 507 -15.24 5.27 -12.65
N CYS A 508 -15.91 6.38 -12.32
CA CYS A 508 -15.40 7.73 -12.54
C CYS A 508 -14.09 7.94 -11.78
N ALA A 509 -14.04 7.59 -10.49
CA ALA A 509 -12.85 7.68 -9.67
C ALA A 509 -11.69 6.82 -10.22
N ALA A 510 -11.99 5.60 -10.67
CA ALA A 510 -11.02 4.73 -11.32
C ALA A 510 -10.47 5.34 -12.62
N ARG A 511 -11.32 5.99 -13.43
CA ARG A 511 -10.92 6.72 -14.64
C ARG A 511 -9.96 7.87 -14.29
N ARG A 512 -10.29 8.70 -13.28
CA ARG A 512 -9.43 9.81 -12.82
C ARG A 512 -8.01 9.32 -12.49
N VAL A 513 -7.91 8.25 -11.72
CA VAL A 513 -6.61 7.66 -11.35
C VAL A 513 -5.89 7.03 -12.54
N ARG A 514 -6.62 6.39 -13.45
CA ARG A 514 -6.03 5.79 -14.66
C ARG A 514 -5.39 6.86 -15.54
N ILE A 515 -6.08 7.98 -15.75
CA ILE A 515 -5.56 9.15 -16.46
C ILE A 515 -4.24 9.61 -15.83
N LEU A 516 -4.22 9.85 -14.51
CA LEU A 516 -3.00 10.29 -13.82
C LEU A 516 -1.84 9.30 -14.03
N ARG A 517 -2.07 7.99 -13.93
CA ARG A 517 -1.03 6.99 -14.14
C ARG A 517 -0.50 6.99 -15.57
N TRP A 518 -1.36 7.18 -16.56
CA TRP A 518 -0.96 7.33 -17.94
C TRP A 518 -0.09 8.57 -18.13
N THR A 519 -0.56 9.73 -17.67
CA THR A 519 0.20 11.00 -17.74
C THR A 519 1.57 10.88 -17.08
N LEU A 520 1.66 10.27 -15.89
CA LEU A 520 2.92 10.06 -15.19
C LEU A 520 3.87 9.09 -15.90
N ARG A 521 3.35 8.06 -16.59
CA ARG A 521 4.19 7.15 -17.40
C ARG A 521 4.68 7.84 -18.67
N LEU A 522 3.82 8.60 -19.33
CA LEU A 522 4.19 9.39 -20.51
C LEU A 522 5.26 10.43 -20.16
N ASN A 523 5.23 11.00 -18.96
CA ASN A 523 6.29 11.89 -18.45
C ASN A 523 7.68 11.22 -18.39
N LEU A 524 7.77 9.89 -18.18
CA LEU A 524 9.06 9.21 -18.08
C LEU A 524 9.78 9.07 -19.43
N VAL A 525 9.01 8.97 -20.53
CA VAL A 525 9.57 8.77 -21.89
C VAL A 525 10.50 9.92 -22.30
N PRO A 526 10.09 11.20 -22.30
CA PRO A 526 10.97 12.29 -22.68
C PRO A 526 12.15 12.44 -21.72
N TRP A 527 11.99 12.19 -20.41
CA TRP A 527 13.12 12.21 -19.48
C TRP A 527 14.16 11.10 -19.75
N ALA A 528 13.72 9.91 -20.17
CA ALA A 528 14.63 8.86 -20.61
C ALA A 528 15.40 9.25 -21.89
N VAL A 529 14.73 9.93 -22.83
CA VAL A 529 15.36 10.48 -24.04
C VAL A 529 16.38 11.56 -23.67
N ILE A 530 15.99 12.52 -22.82
CA ILE A 530 16.87 13.59 -22.32
C ILE A 530 18.11 12.97 -21.66
N PHE A 531 17.93 12.00 -20.77
CA PHE A 531 19.03 11.29 -20.13
C PHE A 531 19.98 10.65 -21.15
N PHE A 532 19.44 9.88 -22.11
CA PHE A 532 20.24 9.21 -23.12
C PHE A 532 21.01 10.18 -24.01
N VAL A 533 20.37 11.26 -24.46
CA VAL A 533 21.00 12.29 -25.31
C VAL A 533 22.11 13.02 -24.55
N LEU A 534 21.83 13.47 -23.32
CA LEU A 534 22.80 14.17 -22.49
C LEU A 534 23.97 13.27 -22.12
N TRP A 535 23.72 12.00 -21.78
CA TRP A 535 24.79 11.04 -21.50
C TRP A 535 25.68 10.80 -22.72
N ARG A 536 25.08 10.58 -23.89
CA ARG A 536 25.82 10.32 -25.14
C ARG A 536 26.67 11.51 -25.58
N ARG A 537 26.19 12.74 -25.40
CA ARG A 537 26.89 13.95 -25.85
C ARG A 537 27.86 14.51 -24.83
N TYR A 538 27.50 14.46 -23.56
CA TYR A 538 28.17 15.19 -22.48
C TYR A 538 28.67 14.31 -21.34
N GLY A 539 28.48 12.98 -21.39
CA GLY A 539 28.83 12.06 -20.32
C GLY A 539 30.21 12.34 -19.71
N THR A 540 31.24 12.52 -20.55
CA THR A 540 32.62 12.78 -20.13
C THR A 540 32.93 14.22 -19.71
N ARG A 541 32.04 15.17 -19.99
CA ARG A 541 32.22 16.62 -19.76
C ARG A 541 31.32 17.16 -18.65
N LEU A 542 30.48 16.32 -18.05
CA LEU A 542 29.57 16.78 -17.01
C LEU A 542 30.37 17.20 -15.78
N PRO A 543 30.16 18.44 -15.28
CA PRO A 543 30.79 18.87 -14.04
C PRO A 543 30.18 18.06 -12.89
N VAL A 544 31.04 17.46 -12.07
CA VAL A 544 30.63 16.75 -10.87
C VAL A 544 30.78 17.70 -9.68
N PRO A 545 29.71 18.04 -8.96
CA PRO A 545 29.77 18.97 -7.83
C PRO A 545 30.33 18.33 -6.55
N PHE A 546 30.71 17.05 -6.59
CA PHE A 546 31.24 16.28 -5.48
C PHE A 546 32.35 15.34 -5.97
N SER A 547 33.17 14.83 -5.05
CA SER A 547 34.05 13.68 -5.30
C SER A 547 33.64 12.57 -4.34
N LEU A 548 33.68 11.33 -4.81
CA LEU A 548 33.45 10.19 -3.93
C LEU A 548 34.63 10.08 -2.96
N PRO A 549 34.38 9.72 -1.68
CA PRO A 549 35.47 9.50 -0.73
C PRO A 549 36.44 8.43 -1.24
N SER A 550 37.74 8.58 -0.97
CA SER A 550 38.78 7.65 -1.46
C SER A 550 38.66 6.20 -0.95
N TRP A 551 37.87 5.97 0.11
CA TRP A 551 37.55 4.63 0.60
C TRP A 551 36.40 3.97 -0.18
N PHE A 552 35.65 4.74 -0.98
CA PHE A 552 34.72 4.22 -1.94
C PHE A 552 35.51 3.72 -3.16
N TRP A 553 35.08 2.60 -3.75
CA TRP A 553 35.79 1.98 -4.86
C TRP A 553 36.13 3.01 -5.96
N ASP A 554 37.37 3.01 -6.45
CA ASP A 554 37.83 3.91 -7.54
C ASP A 554 37.21 3.48 -8.88
N TRP A 555 35.92 3.76 -9.04
CA TRP A 555 35.16 3.49 -10.26
C TRP A 555 35.38 4.54 -11.36
N GLY A 556 36.27 5.50 -11.12
CA GLY A 556 36.58 6.60 -12.05
C GLY A 556 35.49 7.67 -12.12
N SER A 557 35.86 8.84 -12.68
CA SER A 557 35.00 10.01 -12.82
C SER A 557 33.72 9.76 -13.64
N GLY A 558 33.72 8.75 -14.51
CA GLY A 558 32.55 8.38 -15.31
C GLY A 558 31.33 7.98 -14.47
N VAL A 559 31.53 7.32 -13.33
CA VAL A 559 30.41 6.97 -12.45
C VAL A 559 29.86 8.19 -11.72
N GLU A 560 30.73 9.09 -11.27
CA GLU A 560 30.31 10.34 -10.62
C GLU A 560 29.50 11.23 -11.57
N GLN A 561 29.94 11.32 -12.83
CA GLN A 561 29.23 12.01 -13.91
C GLN A 561 27.87 11.39 -14.20
N PHE A 562 27.82 10.05 -14.26
CA PHE A 562 26.56 9.32 -14.45
C PHE A 562 25.57 9.58 -13.32
N ILE A 563 26.03 9.48 -12.06
CA ILE A 563 25.19 9.72 -10.87
C ILE A 563 24.66 11.15 -10.88
N THR A 564 25.50 12.13 -11.20
CA THR A 564 25.11 13.55 -11.26
C THR A 564 24.04 13.79 -12.32
N LEU A 565 24.21 13.22 -13.53
CA LEU A 565 23.21 13.33 -14.60
C LEU A 565 21.91 12.63 -14.22
N ALA A 566 22.00 11.38 -13.76
CA ALA A 566 20.84 10.59 -13.38
C ALA A 566 20.06 11.29 -12.26
N GLY A 567 20.74 11.80 -11.24
CA GLY A 567 20.13 12.59 -10.17
C GLY A 567 19.40 13.82 -10.69
N SER A 568 20.01 14.58 -11.61
CA SER A 568 19.42 15.78 -12.20
C SER A 568 18.17 15.46 -13.03
N VAL A 569 18.23 14.41 -13.85
CA VAL A 569 17.08 13.91 -14.63
C VAL A 569 15.96 13.43 -13.72
N VAL A 570 16.28 12.67 -12.67
CA VAL A 570 15.29 12.19 -11.70
C VAL A 570 14.63 13.36 -10.98
N LEU A 571 15.38 14.39 -10.59
CA LEU A 571 14.85 15.60 -9.98
C LEU A 571 13.89 16.33 -10.92
N GLY A 572 14.29 16.53 -12.18
CA GLY A 572 13.44 17.15 -13.20
C GLY A 572 12.15 16.34 -13.43
N ALA A 573 12.26 15.01 -13.55
CA ALA A 573 11.11 14.11 -13.68
C ALA A 573 10.18 14.16 -12.47
N TRP A 574 10.73 14.32 -11.27
CA TRP A 574 9.97 14.49 -10.04
C TRP A 574 9.21 15.83 -10.00
N ILE A 575 9.85 16.93 -10.40
CA ILE A 575 9.22 18.26 -10.50
C ILE A 575 8.06 18.23 -11.49
N THR A 576 8.28 17.72 -12.71
CA THR A 576 7.23 17.65 -13.73
C THR A 576 6.07 16.74 -13.28
N ALA A 577 6.37 15.60 -12.65
CA ALA A 577 5.35 14.75 -12.04
C ALA A 577 4.55 15.47 -10.94
N GLY A 578 5.19 16.33 -10.15
CA GLY A 578 4.54 17.18 -9.15
C GLY A 578 3.54 18.15 -9.76
N LEU A 579 3.92 18.87 -10.83
CA LEU A 579 3.05 19.79 -11.56
C LEU A 579 1.85 19.08 -12.19
N LEU A 580 2.08 17.92 -12.81
CA LEU A 580 1.01 17.09 -13.38
C LEU A 580 0.00 16.65 -12.30
N ARG A 581 0.48 16.23 -11.12
CA ARG A 581 -0.38 15.87 -9.99
C ARG A 581 -1.16 17.05 -9.44
N TRP A 582 -0.54 18.22 -9.34
CA TRP A 582 -1.23 19.44 -8.88
C TRP A 582 -2.39 19.79 -9.80
N ARG A 583 -2.16 19.85 -11.12
CA ARG A 583 -3.21 20.13 -12.11
C ARG A 583 -4.31 19.07 -12.11
N TRP A 584 -3.93 17.80 -11.98
CA TRP A 584 -4.88 16.69 -11.82
C TRP A 584 -5.74 16.84 -10.56
N SER A 585 -5.14 17.17 -9.42
CA SER A 585 -5.83 17.30 -8.14
C SER A 585 -6.87 18.42 -8.16
N ALA A 586 -6.55 19.56 -8.80
CA ALA A 586 -7.50 20.66 -8.98
C ALA A 586 -8.73 20.23 -9.79
N TRP A 587 -8.49 19.47 -10.88
CA TRP A 587 -9.57 18.90 -11.67
C TRP A 587 -10.43 17.90 -10.89
N VAL A 588 -9.80 16.94 -10.21
CA VAL A 588 -10.51 15.95 -9.39
C VAL A 588 -11.36 16.64 -8.32
N HIS A 589 -10.85 17.68 -7.67
CA HIS A 589 -11.62 18.41 -6.68
C HIS A 589 -12.87 19.08 -7.28
N ALA A 590 -12.75 19.70 -8.45
CA ALA A 590 -13.88 20.30 -9.16
C ALA A 590 -14.93 19.26 -9.57
N ASP A 591 -14.48 18.12 -10.11
CA ASP A 591 -15.33 16.98 -10.48
C ASP A 591 -16.07 16.40 -9.26
N GLN A 592 -15.37 16.23 -8.13
CA GLN A 592 -15.97 15.77 -6.88
C GLN A 592 -17.01 16.74 -6.32
N GLU A 593 -16.73 18.05 -6.33
CA GLU A 593 -17.70 19.06 -5.89
C GLU A 593 -18.93 19.08 -6.80
N ALA A 594 -18.77 18.84 -8.11
CA ALA A 594 -19.89 18.71 -9.03
C ALA A 594 -20.74 17.46 -8.76
N VAL A 595 -20.11 16.30 -8.53
CA VAL A 595 -20.80 15.05 -8.15
C VAL A 595 -21.57 15.24 -6.85
N LEU A 596 -20.99 15.91 -5.85
CA LEU A 596 -21.69 16.21 -4.60
C LEU A 596 -22.86 17.17 -4.80
N ALA A 597 -22.72 18.13 -5.70
CA ALA A 597 -23.77 19.08 -6.04
C ALA A 597 -24.79 18.53 -7.04
N ARG A 598 -24.73 17.24 -7.39
CA ARG A 598 -25.62 16.54 -8.35
C ARG A 598 -25.73 17.23 -9.71
N LYS A 599 -24.71 18.00 -10.08
CA LYS A 599 -24.63 18.64 -11.39
C LYS A 599 -24.36 17.60 -12.46
N SER A 600 -25.01 17.73 -13.61
CA SER A 600 -24.70 16.85 -14.74
C SER A 600 -23.24 17.04 -15.16
N ALA A 601 -22.65 16.03 -15.80
CA ALA A 601 -21.29 16.16 -16.33
C ALA A 601 -21.17 17.34 -17.33
N GLU A 602 -22.27 17.67 -18.01
CA GLU A 602 -22.37 18.82 -18.93
C GLU A 602 -22.32 20.16 -18.19
N ASP A 603 -22.97 20.27 -17.02
CA ASP A 603 -22.97 21.48 -16.18
C ASP A 603 -21.60 21.81 -15.59
N VAL A 604 -20.71 20.81 -15.48
CA VAL A 604 -19.31 21.04 -15.08
C VAL A 604 -18.56 21.83 -16.17
N GLY A 605 -19.00 21.69 -17.43
CA GLY A 605 -18.59 22.50 -18.59
C GLY A 605 -17.10 22.46 -18.92
N GLU A 606 -16.73 23.06 -20.05
CA GLU A 606 -15.36 23.22 -20.59
C GLU A 606 -14.27 23.67 -19.58
N ARG A 607 -14.66 24.17 -18.40
CA ARG A 607 -13.74 24.60 -17.33
C ARG A 607 -12.96 23.46 -16.66
N ALA A 608 -13.28 22.20 -16.97
CA ALA A 608 -12.71 21.05 -16.28
C ALA A 608 -12.07 20.02 -17.22
N ASP A 609 -11.52 20.40 -18.38
CA ASP A 609 -10.64 19.49 -19.11
C ASP A 609 -9.29 19.35 -18.37
N PRO A 610 -8.96 18.20 -17.74
CA PRO A 610 -7.65 17.99 -17.13
C PRO A 610 -6.54 17.90 -18.17
N PHE A 611 -6.88 17.55 -19.41
CA PHE A 611 -5.91 17.20 -20.44
C PHE A 611 -5.22 18.43 -20.99
N SER A 612 -5.93 19.52 -21.29
CA SER A 612 -5.31 20.76 -21.76
C SER A 612 -4.06 21.17 -20.94
N GLY A 613 -4.20 21.30 -19.62
CA GLY A 613 -3.10 21.68 -18.74
C GLY A 613 -1.98 20.65 -18.61
N GLN A 614 -2.32 19.36 -18.48
CA GLN A 614 -1.32 18.29 -18.37
C GLN A 614 -0.56 18.07 -19.67
N MET A 615 -1.25 18.16 -20.81
CA MET A 615 -0.67 18.00 -22.13
C MET A 615 0.29 19.14 -22.44
N ILE A 616 0.00 20.40 -22.07
CA ILE A 616 0.95 21.51 -22.21
C ILE A 616 2.28 21.18 -21.51
N ILE A 617 2.25 20.66 -20.28
CA ILE A 617 3.46 20.28 -19.54
C ILE A 617 4.23 19.16 -20.28
N LEU A 618 3.52 18.12 -20.73
CA LEU A 618 4.15 17.00 -21.46
C LEU A 618 4.72 17.43 -22.82
N TRP A 619 4.06 18.36 -23.51
CA TRP A 619 4.51 18.91 -24.79
C TRP A 619 5.75 19.77 -24.65
N LEU A 620 5.80 20.66 -23.66
CA LEU A 620 6.99 21.45 -23.37
C LEU A 620 8.19 20.54 -23.05
N LEU A 621 7.95 19.46 -22.30
CA LEU A 621 8.98 18.47 -21.98
C LEU A 621 9.42 17.65 -23.20
N GLY A 622 8.46 17.24 -24.05
CA GLY A 622 8.75 16.55 -25.31
C GLY A 622 9.54 17.43 -26.28
N TRP A 623 9.17 18.71 -26.38
CA TRP A 623 9.88 19.71 -27.17
C TRP A 623 11.32 19.85 -26.68
N LEU A 624 11.53 20.04 -25.37
CA LEU A 624 12.87 20.09 -24.78
C LEU A 624 13.71 18.85 -25.16
N ALA A 625 13.13 17.65 -25.07
CA ALA A 625 13.81 16.41 -25.44
C ALA A 625 14.22 16.39 -26.93
N VAL A 626 13.34 16.85 -27.82
CA VAL A 626 13.61 16.93 -29.27
C VAL A 626 14.67 18.00 -29.58
N SER A 627 14.57 19.20 -29.00
CA SER A 627 15.55 20.27 -29.18
C SER A 627 16.95 19.84 -28.75
N LEU A 628 17.05 19.17 -27.59
CA LEU A 628 18.30 18.56 -27.13
C LEU A 628 18.79 17.50 -28.12
N ALA A 629 17.92 16.58 -28.58
CA ALA A 629 18.28 15.55 -29.54
C ALA A 629 18.77 16.10 -30.90
N LEU A 630 18.27 17.27 -31.32
CA LEU A 630 18.68 17.95 -32.55
C LEU A 630 19.91 18.85 -32.38
N GLY A 631 20.36 19.11 -31.15
CA GLY A 631 21.53 19.97 -30.91
C GLY A 631 21.25 21.46 -30.95
N LEU A 632 19.99 21.86 -30.76
CA LEU A 632 19.56 23.26 -30.72
C LEU A 632 19.81 23.89 -29.34
N GLU A 633 20.91 23.53 -28.68
CA GLU A 633 21.18 23.85 -27.28
C GLU A 633 21.53 25.34 -27.10
N ALA A 634 22.27 25.89 -28.07
CA ALA A 634 22.57 27.33 -28.13
C ALA A 634 21.29 28.17 -28.32
N GLU A 635 20.32 27.64 -29.08
CA GLU A 635 19.02 28.27 -29.29
C GLU A 635 18.13 28.16 -28.05
N ALA A 636 18.23 27.07 -27.27
CA ALA A 636 17.49 26.93 -26.01
C ALA A 636 17.94 27.95 -24.95
N THR A 637 19.26 28.21 -24.86
CA THR A 637 19.79 29.26 -23.99
C THR A 637 19.40 30.66 -24.46
N SER A 638 19.38 30.91 -25.77
CA SER A 638 18.93 32.21 -26.30
C SER A 638 17.43 32.44 -26.07
N LEU A 639 16.61 31.38 -26.15
CA LEU A 639 15.18 31.43 -25.86
C LEU A 639 14.86 31.89 -24.43
N LEU A 640 15.68 31.46 -23.46
CA LEU A 640 15.53 31.87 -22.06
C LEU A 640 15.98 33.31 -21.82
N SER A 641 16.90 33.83 -22.64
CA SER A 641 17.47 35.17 -22.47
C SER A 641 16.83 36.26 -23.34
N ASP A 642 16.13 35.92 -24.43
CA ASP A 642 15.56 36.88 -25.39
C ASP A 642 14.01 36.93 -25.30
N PRO A 643 13.41 38.04 -24.84
CA PRO A 643 11.97 38.27 -24.84
C PRO A 643 11.32 38.12 -26.23
N GLY A 644 12.01 38.42 -27.32
CA GLY A 644 11.52 38.26 -28.69
C GLY A 644 11.38 36.79 -29.12
N ALA A 645 12.24 35.91 -28.60
CA ALA A 645 12.13 34.48 -28.82
C ALA A 645 10.88 33.88 -28.16
N TRP A 646 10.37 34.48 -27.07
CA TRP A 646 9.10 34.09 -26.46
C TRP A 646 7.88 34.36 -27.36
N LEU A 647 7.92 35.40 -28.20
CA LEU A 647 6.86 35.68 -29.18
C LEU A 647 6.85 34.60 -30.30
N LEU A 648 8.02 34.19 -30.80
CA LEU A 648 8.13 33.07 -31.75
C LEU A 648 7.73 31.74 -31.11
N ALA A 649 8.14 31.49 -29.86
CA ALA A 649 7.72 30.32 -29.08
C ALA A 649 6.20 30.33 -28.83
N SER A 650 5.59 31.49 -28.64
CA SER A 650 4.13 31.63 -28.50
C SER A 650 3.39 31.26 -29.79
N GLY A 651 4.00 31.49 -30.96
CA GLY A 651 3.52 30.98 -32.24
C GLY A 651 3.52 29.44 -32.32
N MET A 652 4.45 28.78 -31.62
CA MET A 652 4.47 27.30 -31.49
C MET A 652 3.47 26.78 -30.44
N LEU A 653 3.00 27.61 -29.51
CA LEU A 653 1.97 27.20 -28.54
C LEU A 653 0.61 26.94 -29.18
N ILE A 654 0.30 27.58 -30.32
CA ILE A 654 -0.96 27.37 -31.05
C ILE A 654 -1.08 25.93 -31.60
N PRO A 655 -0.12 25.40 -32.38
CA PRO A 655 -0.18 24.00 -32.82
C PRO A 655 -0.07 23.01 -31.65
N ILE A 656 0.68 23.34 -30.58
CA ILE A 656 0.71 22.53 -29.35
C ILE A 656 -0.68 22.46 -28.72
N TRP A 657 -1.41 23.57 -28.62
CA TRP A 657 -2.77 23.62 -28.11
C TRP A 657 -3.74 22.82 -28.98
N ALA A 658 -3.68 22.98 -30.31
CA ALA A 658 -4.52 22.24 -31.24
C ALA A 658 -4.28 20.72 -31.16
N PHE A 659 -3.02 20.31 -31.04
CA PHE A 659 -2.67 18.90 -30.88
C PHE A 659 -3.07 18.37 -29.49
N ALA A 660 -2.88 19.16 -28.42
CA ALA A 660 -3.34 18.82 -27.09
C ALA A 660 -4.87 18.58 -27.07
N ALA A 661 -5.64 19.41 -27.77
CA ALA A 661 -7.09 19.21 -27.92
C ALA A 661 -7.41 17.89 -28.66
N GLN A 662 -6.73 17.58 -29.76
CA GLN A 662 -6.89 16.29 -30.45
C GLN A 662 -6.53 15.08 -29.57
N THR A 663 -5.44 15.18 -28.78
CA THR A 663 -5.07 14.11 -27.85
C THR A 663 -6.08 13.92 -26.74
N SER A 664 -6.74 14.99 -26.28
CA SER A 664 -7.84 14.91 -25.30
C SER A 664 -8.97 14.03 -25.84
N SER A 665 -9.40 14.26 -27.09
CA SER A 665 -10.40 13.43 -27.76
C SER A 665 -9.98 11.95 -27.89
N VAL A 666 -8.70 11.67 -28.15
CA VAL A 666 -8.18 10.29 -28.20
C VAL A 666 -8.20 9.65 -26.81
N VAL A 667 -7.84 10.38 -25.76
CA VAL A 667 -7.91 9.83 -24.40
C VAL A 667 -9.35 9.57 -23.98
N ASP A 668 -10.29 10.45 -24.32
CA ASP A 668 -11.72 10.21 -24.07
C ASP A 668 -12.26 9.03 -24.85
N TRP A 669 -11.77 8.81 -26.08
CA TRP A 669 -12.09 7.60 -26.84
C TRP A 669 -11.51 6.33 -26.19
N LEU A 670 -10.27 6.37 -25.69
CA LEU A 670 -9.62 5.24 -25.02
C LEU A 670 -10.20 4.98 -23.61
N LEU A 671 -10.67 6.03 -22.94
CA LEU A 671 -11.14 6.04 -21.56
C LEU A 671 -12.50 6.75 -21.47
N PRO A 672 -13.56 6.15 -22.05
CA PRO A 672 -14.88 6.78 -22.11
C PRO A 672 -15.39 7.09 -20.71
N VAL A 673 -16.06 8.23 -20.58
CA VAL A 673 -16.76 8.60 -19.34
C VAL A 673 -17.86 7.56 -19.08
N PRO A 674 -17.92 6.95 -17.89
CA PRO A 674 -19.01 6.06 -17.53
C PRO A 674 -20.36 6.76 -17.72
N LYS A 675 -21.29 6.14 -18.44
CA LYS A 675 -22.64 6.68 -18.59
C LYS A 675 -23.34 6.65 -17.23
N GLN A 676 -23.87 7.79 -16.81
CA GLN A 676 -24.68 7.87 -15.60
C GLN A 676 -25.92 6.98 -15.80
N PRO A 677 -26.27 6.11 -14.83
CA PRO A 677 -27.53 5.40 -14.91
C PRO A 677 -28.67 6.43 -14.95
N CYS A 678 -29.50 6.39 -15.98
CA CYS A 678 -30.72 7.20 -16.04
C CYS A 678 -31.51 6.95 -14.75
N SER A 679 -31.94 8.01 -14.08
CA SER A 679 -32.91 7.85 -12.99
C SER A 679 -34.14 7.17 -13.57
N ASP A 680 -34.56 6.05 -12.99
CA ASP A 680 -35.74 5.31 -13.46
C ASP A 680 -37.01 6.19 -13.47
N ASP A 681 -37.02 7.29 -12.71
CA ASP A 681 -38.06 8.33 -12.73
C ASP A 681 -38.22 9.03 -14.10
N GLU A 682 -37.18 9.09 -14.94
CA GLU A 682 -37.31 9.62 -16.32
C GLU A 682 -37.91 8.60 -17.29
N ARG A 683 -37.83 7.29 -16.98
CA ARG A 683 -38.45 6.24 -17.81
C ARG A 683 -39.88 5.95 -17.43
N ALA A 684 -40.30 6.31 -16.22
CA ALA A 684 -41.70 6.46 -15.88
C ALA A 684 -42.25 7.78 -16.49
N GLY A 685 -42.14 7.92 -17.82
CA GLY A 685 -42.99 8.86 -18.54
C GLY A 685 -44.45 8.58 -18.15
N PRO A 686 -45.33 9.58 -18.10
CA PRO A 686 -46.70 9.40 -17.67
C PRO A 686 -47.29 8.27 -18.51
N THR A 687 -47.47 7.09 -17.90
CA THR A 687 -48.26 6.02 -18.48
C THR A 687 -49.58 6.68 -18.76
N ALA A 688 -49.85 6.94 -20.05
CA ALA A 688 -51.11 7.45 -20.51
C ALA A 688 -52.17 6.58 -19.85
N THR A 689 -52.91 7.17 -18.92
CA THR A 689 -54.16 6.62 -18.45
C THR A 689 -55.08 6.64 -19.67
N ASP A 690 -54.95 5.61 -20.51
CA ASP A 690 -55.93 5.30 -21.54
C ASP A 690 -57.24 5.11 -20.80
N GLY A 691 -58.11 6.11 -20.94
CA GLY A 691 -59.48 6.06 -20.51
C GLY A 691 -60.20 4.99 -21.31
N THR A 692 -60.27 3.78 -20.78
CA THR A 692 -61.32 2.84 -21.14
C THR A 692 -62.55 3.18 -20.32
N ALA A 693 -63.36 4.07 -20.90
CA ALA A 693 -64.77 4.19 -20.55
C ALA A 693 -65.44 2.82 -20.79
N SER A 694 -66.04 2.26 -19.74
CA SER A 694 -66.99 1.16 -19.85
C SER A 694 -68.36 1.74 -20.25
N PRO A 695 -69.01 1.27 -21.32
CA PRO A 695 -70.43 1.53 -21.54
C PRO A 695 -71.26 0.42 -20.88
N ALA A 696 -72.33 0.85 -20.19
CA ALA A 696 -73.50 0.10 -19.71
C ALA A 696 -73.28 -1.06 -18.73
#